data_AF-A0A2M7KW62-F1
#
_entry.id   AF-A0A2M7KW62-F1
#
_cell.length_a   1.000
_cell.length_b   1.000
_cell.length_c   1.000
_cell.angle_alpha   90.00
_cell.angle_beta   90.00
_cell.angle_gamma   90.00
#
_symmetry.space_group_name_H-M   'P 1'
#
loop_
_entity.id
_entity.type
_entity.pdbx_description
1 polymer ?
#
loop_
_entity_poly.entity_id
_entity_poly.type
_entity_poly.pdbx_seq_one_letter_code
_entity_poly.pdbx_strand_id
1 'polypeptide(L)'
;MDLTNATGDELAGYPVALPVGDGKDEVNLLGAQARGIRVCNAAGVELLFDLRDANGVRLEDGPVPAGSTLTVPLTAPASGTQLLFVYFDNPDTYLVPDYLPGQAEAANGGFESGTGNLPAGWRFDAVDDQHLLTWTDERPHGGKRCVKATAAAGAPATWVTAGQRGLAVLPNRRYRLTVWVRGQDVAGKVGGYTHVATTDEPLKLNTVQSAGEGTFDWRQLTVDFTTPPDAVSLDHGTVLYGTGTAWFDDCRLECLDGAAAVTAQVGPLERLDLSTREGDKAYLQAEGHTWECRAPAVFVNVGNALTRVLMGVSVQRLRPLFQRGFNPKSLRVVDPATKQVLPHLLLGARLLFVADVPGRCRKTFQLCFSRDSQIPAGKTLTFQELVGNPGNLAKNPSFESGGAQPADWVPMAEQQPEPTARMERIEGGRIGSHCARLTVAPDAPQHWTGWSQTVQVEPNADYLFQAYARTEGITDGNVRLHAHLLEGEGSNPKKQFWSAGPDLTGTTDWTLLGGALRTSPETKKVTLYPTMNARGTVYHDGVVFMRAETAALGEVEEQEAANPSPSLRVWTEDPLVKVFHDTPPPATPNRARKQAAPVALFAARNEEECLQLCLRSTQATRVRLLVDAPQRNGAKLPAPRVEQVGYVPVLQPSNFSLSDAQPWARRVSNAPSITDGWLGWWPASDLLIRVGSILGPFAHLRFESASV
;
A
#
# COMPACT_ATOMS: atom_id res chain seq x y z
N MET A 1 -3.37 20.07 -8.48
CA MET A 1 -3.25 21.30 -7.67
C MET A 1 -1.82 21.76 -7.71
N ASP A 2 -1.62 23.05 -7.95
CA ASP A 2 -0.30 23.68 -8.00
C ASP A 2 -0.04 24.37 -6.67
N LEU A 3 1.07 24.03 -6.01
CA LEU A 3 1.52 24.73 -4.81
C LEU A 3 2.77 25.52 -5.15
N THR A 4 2.76 26.82 -4.85
CA THR A 4 3.88 27.72 -5.12
C THR A 4 4.51 28.16 -3.81
N ASN A 5 5.82 27.93 -3.68
CA ASN A 5 6.65 28.55 -2.65
C ASN A 5 7.08 29.93 -3.16
N ALA A 6 6.49 31.00 -2.67
CA ALA A 6 6.84 32.37 -3.07
C ALA A 6 8.02 32.94 -2.26
N THR A 7 8.58 32.17 -1.32
CA THR A 7 9.69 32.62 -0.48
C THR A 7 11.05 32.40 -1.15
N GLY A 8 12.07 33.07 -0.61
CA GLY A 8 13.47 32.79 -0.94
C GLY A 8 14.04 31.59 -0.18
N ASP A 9 13.26 30.99 0.72
CA ASP A 9 13.68 29.89 1.59
C ASP A 9 13.12 28.55 1.08
N GLU A 10 13.84 27.47 1.38
CA GLU A 10 13.33 26.11 1.14
C GLU A 10 12.33 25.74 2.23
N LEU A 11 11.13 25.30 1.83
CA LEU A 11 10.04 24.92 2.73
C LEU A 11 9.73 23.42 2.60
N ALA A 12 10.77 22.59 2.54
CA ALA A 12 10.64 21.16 2.28
C ALA A 12 9.83 20.45 3.37
N GLY A 13 8.73 19.81 2.97
CA GLY A 13 7.77 19.15 3.86
C GLY A 13 6.78 20.08 4.55
N TYR A 14 6.82 21.40 4.32
CA TYR A 14 5.95 22.36 5.01
C TYR A 14 4.46 22.04 4.74
N PRO A 15 3.62 21.85 5.78
CA PRO A 15 2.22 21.49 5.60
C PRO A 15 1.39 22.69 5.12
N VAL A 16 0.64 22.47 4.03
CA VAL A 16 -0.24 23.45 3.41
C VAL A 16 -1.68 22.98 3.59
N ALA A 17 -2.47 23.76 4.33
CA ALA A 17 -3.90 23.52 4.51
C ALA A 17 -4.70 23.99 3.30
N LEU A 18 -5.61 23.14 2.83
CA LEU A 18 -6.49 23.39 1.70
C LEU A 18 -7.94 23.13 2.13
N PRO A 19 -8.85 24.10 1.99
CA PRO A 19 -10.26 23.88 2.27
C PRO A 19 -10.85 22.83 1.32
N VAL A 20 -11.72 21.97 1.86
CA VAL A 20 -12.51 21.01 1.08
C VAL A 20 -13.88 21.61 0.77
N GLY A 21 -14.22 21.66 -0.50
CA GLY A 21 -15.48 22.19 -1.00
C GLY A 21 -15.54 22.23 -2.52
N ASP A 22 -16.56 22.88 -3.07
CA ASP A 22 -16.80 23.01 -4.52
C ASP A 22 -16.51 24.42 -5.06
N GLY A 23 -15.99 25.31 -4.20
CA GLY A 23 -15.58 26.66 -4.53
C GLY A 23 -14.25 26.75 -5.27
N LYS A 24 -13.87 27.99 -5.61
CA LYS A 24 -12.58 28.28 -6.24
C LYS A 24 -11.45 28.00 -5.24
N ASP A 25 -10.41 27.30 -5.70
CA ASP A 25 -9.23 26.92 -4.91
C ASP A 25 -9.55 25.98 -3.71
N GLU A 26 -10.74 25.36 -3.71
CA GLU A 26 -11.14 24.31 -2.77
C GLU A 26 -10.95 22.93 -3.41
N VAL A 27 -10.55 21.94 -2.61
CA VAL A 27 -10.37 20.56 -3.08
C VAL A 27 -11.71 19.83 -3.04
N ASN A 28 -12.24 19.45 -4.20
CA ASN A 28 -13.54 18.79 -4.31
C ASN A 28 -13.48 17.32 -3.86
N LEU A 29 -13.60 17.13 -2.54
CA LEU A 29 -13.64 15.82 -1.87
C LEU A 29 -14.97 15.57 -1.13
N LEU A 30 -15.97 16.44 -1.31
CA LEU A 30 -17.24 16.33 -0.59
C LEU A 30 -17.90 14.96 -0.84
N GLY A 31 -18.11 14.20 0.24
CA GLY A 31 -18.69 12.86 0.20
C GLY A 31 -17.75 11.73 -0.26
N ALA A 32 -16.52 12.04 -0.69
CA ALA A 32 -15.51 11.03 -0.98
C ALA A 32 -15.22 10.19 0.28
N GLN A 33 -14.81 8.94 0.12
CA GLN A 33 -14.41 8.11 1.26
C GLN A 33 -13.01 8.49 1.72
N ALA A 34 -12.86 8.93 2.97
CA ALA A 34 -11.58 9.40 3.53
C ALA A 34 -10.45 8.36 3.39
N ARG A 35 -10.77 7.07 3.62
CA ARG A 35 -9.83 5.95 3.44
C ARG A 35 -9.25 5.84 2.03
N GLY A 36 -9.98 6.34 1.02
CA GLY A 36 -9.65 6.21 -0.39
C GLY A 36 -8.82 7.35 -0.96
N ILE A 37 -8.53 8.38 -0.17
CA ILE A 37 -7.78 9.55 -0.62
C ILE A 37 -6.29 9.22 -0.68
N ARG A 38 -5.63 9.62 -1.76
CA ARG A 38 -4.19 9.51 -1.97
C ARG A 38 -3.66 10.80 -2.59
N VAL A 39 -2.46 11.23 -2.20
CA VAL A 39 -1.81 12.42 -2.75
C VAL A 39 -0.50 12.00 -3.39
N CYS A 40 -0.28 12.35 -4.66
CA CYS A 40 0.98 12.04 -5.36
C CYS A 40 1.57 13.28 -6.01
N ASN A 41 2.90 13.33 -6.14
CA ASN A 41 3.56 14.31 -6.99
C ASN A 41 3.51 13.91 -8.48
N ALA A 42 4.03 14.77 -9.36
CA ALA A 42 4.08 14.52 -10.80
C ALA A 42 4.93 13.30 -11.22
N ALA A 43 5.85 12.83 -10.36
CA ALA A 43 6.62 11.61 -10.60
C ALA A 43 5.88 10.33 -10.14
N GLY A 44 4.68 10.45 -9.58
CA GLY A 44 3.90 9.33 -9.05
C GLY A 44 4.32 8.88 -7.65
N VAL A 45 5.16 9.65 -6.95
CA VAL A 45 5.51 9.37 -5.54
C VAL A 45 4.34 9.76 -4.67
N GLU A 46 3.82 8.80 -3.90
CA GLU A 46 2.77 9.04 -2.91
C GLU A 46 3.34 9.81 -1.71
N LEU A 47 2.71 10.93 -1.39
CA LEU A 47 3.05 11.80 -0.27
C LEU A 47 2.09 11.54 0.89
N LEU A 48 2.61 11.69 2.12
CA LEU A 48 1.77 11.72 3.31
C LEU A 48 0.91 12.98 3.29
N PHE A 49 -0.29 12.90 3.84
CA PHE A 49 -1.21 14.04 3.98
C PHE A 49 -1.94 13.94 5.33
N ASP A 50 -2.64 14.99 5.73
CA ASP A 50 -3.62 14.93 6.82
C ASP A 50 -5.00 15.36 6.31
N LEU A 51 -6.06 14.84 6.89
CA LEU A 51 -7.43 15.23 6.55
C LEU A 51 -8.24 15.33 7.84
N ARG A 52 -8.81 16.51 8.08
CA ARG A 52 -9.57 16.80 9.30
C ARG A 52 -10.92 17.38 8.98
N ASP A 53 -11.90 17.10 9.82
CA ASP A 53 -13.20 17.77 9.76
C ASP A 53 -13.11 19.22 10.27
N ALA A 54 -14.23 19.95 10.22
CA ALA A 54 -14.32 21.34 10.70
C ALA A 54 -13.99 21.51 12.20
N ASN A 55 -13.97 20.41 12.97
CA ASN A 55 -13.63 20.41 14.40
C ASN A 55 -12.16 20.06 14.67
N GLY A 56 -11.38 19.78 13.62
CA GLY A 56 -9.99 19.36 13.72
C GLY A 56 -9.81 17.86 14.04
N VAL A 57 -10.87 17.06 13.98
CA VAL A 57 -10.79 15.60 14.15
C VAL A 57 -10.31 14.96 12.85
N ARG A 58 -9.29 14.10 12.94
CA ARG A 58 -8.75 13.38 11.78
C ARG A 58 -9.79 12.40 11.22
N LEU A 59 -9.95 12.42 9.90
CA LEU A 59 -10.84 11.54 9.15
C LEU A 59 -10.03 10.39 8.55
N GLU A 60 -10.20 9.20 9.11
CA GLU A 60 -9.51 7.98 8.64
C GLU A 60 -10.39 7.13 7.70
N ASP A 61 -11.71 7.15 7.91
CA ASP A 61 -12.70 6.48 7.08
C ASP A 61 -14.03 7.25 7.09
N GLY A 62 -14.94 6.87 6.21
CA GLY A 62 -16.26 7.49 6.04
C GLY A 62 -16.27 8.66 5.06
N PRO A 63 -17.47 9.21 4.78
CA PRO A 63 -17.63 10.31 3.83
C PRO A 63 -17.03 11.61 4.38
N VAL A 64 -16.28 12.34 3.54
CA VAL A 64 -15.71 13.64 3.91
C VAL A 64 -16.81 14.71 3.98
N PRO A 65 -17.03 15.36 5.14
CA PRO A 65 -18.02 16.42 5.29
C PRO A 65 -17.53 17.77 4.75
N ALA A 66 -18.47 18.69 4.51
CA ALA A 66 -18.16 20.09 4.19
C ALA A 66 -17.41 20.78 5.34
N GLY A 67 -16.54 21.73 5.01
CA GLY A 67 -15.69 22.42 5.98
C GLY A 67 -14.49 21.60 6.45
N SER A 68 -14.23 20.44 5.85
CA SER A 68 -13.00 19.67 6.08
C SER A 68 -11.78 20.40 5.51
N THR A 69 -10.60 20.02 5.97
CA THR A 69 -9.32 20.57 5.52
C THR A 69 -8.38 19.44 5.14
N LEU A 70 -7.89 19.46 3.91
CA LEU A 70 -6.82 18.59 3.43
C LEU A 70 -5.48 19.30 3.64
N THR A 71 -4.54 18.67 4.33
CA THR A 71 -3.19 19.21 4.53
C THR A 71 -2.17 18.38 3.76
N VAL A 72 -1.37 19.02 2.92
CA VAL A 72 -0.38 18.37 2.05
C VAL A 72 1.01 19.00 2.19
N PRO A 73 2.10 18.26 1.95
CA PRO A 73 3.45 18.80 2.07
C PRO A 73 3.84 19.62 0.84
N LEU A 74 4.42 20.79 1.08
CA LEU A 74 5.16 21.58 0.09
C LEU A 74 6.58 21.01 -0.04
N THR A 75 6.99 20.71 -1.26
CA THR A 75 8.32 20.19 -1.62
C THR A 75 8.93 21.00 -2.77
N ALA A 76 8.27 22.07 -3.19
CA ALA A 76 8.78 22.97 -4.20
C ALA A 76 10.00 23.73 -3.65
N PRO A 77 11.07 23.92 -4.44
CA PRO A 77 12.21 24.74 -4.04
C PRO A 77 11.78 26.19 -3.81
N ALA A 78 12.68 27.00 -3.24
CA ALA A 78 12.50 28.44 -3.12
C ALA A 78 12.07 29.06 -4.47
N SER A 79 11.05 29.92 -4.44
CA SER A 79 10.46 30.54 -5.65
C SER A 79 9.96 29.54 -6.71
N GLY A 80 9.72 28.28 -6.32
CA GLY A 80 9.32 27.18 -7.19
C GLY A 80 7.84 26.84 -7.08
N THR A 81 7.37 25.99 -8.00
CA THR A 81 6.02 25.41 -7.98
C THR A 81 6.11 23.90 -8.08
N GLN A 82 5.19 23.20 -7.43
CA GLN A 82 5.00 21.77 -7.58
C GLN A 82 3.56 21.45 -8.00
N LEU A 83 3.42 20.40 -8.80
CA LEU A 83 2.13 19.82 -9.15
C LEU A 83 1.87 18.58 -8.29
N LEU A 84 0.74 18.60 -7.58
CA LEU A 84 0.20 17.46 -6.84
C LEU A 84 -1.12 16.97 -7.43
N PHE A 85 -1.32 15.65 -7.38
CA PHE A 85 -2.55 14.97 -7.77
C PHE A 85 -3.22 14.38 -6.52
N VAL A 86 -4.51 14.66 -6.34
CA VAL A 86 -5.33 14.05 -5.28
C VAL A 86 -6.24 13.02 -5.95
N TYR A 87 -6.02 11.75 -5.64
CA TYR A 87 -6.83 10.64 -6.13
C TYR A 87 -7.83 10.22 -5.05
N PHE A 88 -9.05 9.89 -5.47
CA PHE A 88 -10.09 9.33 -4.63
C PHE A 88 -11.03 8.45 -5.47
N ASP A 89 -12.09 7.90 -4.88
CA ASP A 89 -13.08 7.01 -5.54
C ASP A 89 -12.55 5.67 -6.07
N ASN A 90 -11.40 5.19 -5.59
CA ASN A 90 -10.97 3.81 -5.83
C ASN A 90 -11.64 2.86 -4.81
N PRO A 91 -12.54 1.95 -5.24
CA PRO A 91 -13.28 1.06 -4.35
C PRO A 91 -12.39 0.01 -3.66
N ASP A 92 -11.22 -0.29 -4.23
CA ASP A 92 -10.28 -1.30 -3.75
C ASP A 92 -9.25 -0.69 -2.76
N THR A 93 -9.50 0.52 -2.24
CA THR A 93 -8.63 1.20 -1.29
C THR A 93 -8.74 0.65 0.13
N TYR A 94 -7.60 0.62 0.81
CA TYR A 94 -7.46 0.35 2.25
C TYR A 94 -7.20 1.66 3.01
N LEU A 95 -7.26 1.63 4.34
CA LEU A 95 -6.95 2.77 5.19
C LEU A 95 -5.57 3.36 4.87
N VAL A 96 -5.44 4.68 4.94
CA VAL A 96 -4.14 5.33 4.79
C VAL A 96 -3.24 4.87 5.94
N PRO A 97 -2.05 4.32 5.67
CA PRO A 97 -1.23 3.69 6.71
C PRO A 97 -0.59 4.73 7.64
N ASP A 98 -0.20 5.87 7.09
CA ASP A 98 0.52 6.93 7.78
C ASP A 98 0.05 8.30 7.27
N TYR A 99 0.03 9.28 8.16
CA TYR A 99 -0.41 10.65 7.87
C TYR A 99 0.76 11.63 8.03
N LEU A 100 0.67 12.78 7.37
CA LEU A 100 1.67 13.83 7.48
C LEU A 100 1.79 14.26 8.95
N PRO A 101 3.01 14.25 9.53
CA PRO A 101 3.21 14.74 10.88
C PRO A 101 3.14 16.27 10.92
N GLY A 102 2.70 16.80 12.07
CA GLY A 102 2.54 18.24 12.29
C GLY A 102 1.18 18.79 11.85
N GLN A 103 0.90 20.02 12.25
CA GLN A 103 -0.34 20.73 11.94
C GLN A 103 -0.01 22.00 11.16
N ALA A 104 -0.76 22.28 10.09
CA ALA A 104 -0.59 23.53 9.34
C ALA A 104 -1.07 24.74 10.15
N GLU A 105 -2.11 24.56 10.96
CA GLU A 105 -2.80 25.63 11.67
C GLU A 105 -3.24 25.17 13.07
N ALA A 106 -3.30 26.13 14.00
CA ALA A 106 -3.86 25.90 15.33
C ALA A 106 -5.37 25.65 15.21
N ALA A 107 -5.88 24.64 15.91
CA ALA A 107 -7.27 24.19 15.77
C ALA A 107 -8.01 24.22 17.11
N ASN A 108 -9.33 24.38 17.06
CA ASN A 108 -10.23 24.29 18.22
C ASN A 108 -9.79 25.18 19.39
N GLY A 109 -9.40 26.43 19.09
CA GLY A 109 -8.89 27.40 20.07
C GLY A 109 -9.88 27.79 21.17
N GLY A 110 -11.18 27.79 20.85
CA GLY A 110 -12.28 28.01 21.80
C GLY A 110 -12.81 26.73 22.46
N PHE A 111 -12.15 25.58 22.25
CA PHE A 111 -12.48 24.31 22.93
C PHE A 111 -13.92 23.80 22.77
N GLU A 112 -14.61 24.10 21.67
CA GLU A 112 -16.04 23.77 21.50
C GLU A 112 -16.31 22.31 21.08
N SER A 113 -15.26 21.56 20.73
CA SER A 113 -15.36 20.16 20.32
C SER A 113 -14.39 19.27 21.11
N GLY A 114 -14.72 17.99 21.28
CA GLY A 114 -13.93 17.06 22.09
C GLY A 114 -14.66 15.77 22.42
N THR A 115 -13.96 14.82 23.02
CA THR A 115 -14.51 13.54 23.48
C THR A 115 -14.07 13.27 24.91
N GLY A 116 -15.02 12.87 25.77
CA GLY A 116 -14.74 12.68 27.19
C GLY A 116 -14.28 13.98 27.86
N ASN A 117 -13.09 13.97 28.45
CA ASN A 117 -12.49 15.13 29.12
C ASN A 117 -11.46 15.88 28.25
N LEU A 118 -11.30 15.51 26.98
CA LEU A 118 -10.25 16.03 26.11
C LEU A 118 -10.84 16.84 24.95
N PRO A 119 -10.52 18.15 24.82
CA PRO A 119 -10.86 18.93 23.64
C PRO A 119 -10.17 18.36 22.40
N ALA A 120 -10.87 18.35 21.25
CA ALA A 120 -10.33 17.83 20.00
C ALA A 120 -9.08 18.62 19.59
N GLY A 121 -8.00 17.93 19.23
CA GLY A 121 -6.75 18.55 18.80
C GLY A 121 -5.88 19.14 19.91
N TRP A 122 -6.28 19.00 21.18
CA TRP A 122 -5.49 19.45 22.34
C TRP A 122 -5.00 18.28 23.17
N ARG A 123 -3.84 18.46 23.80
CA ARG A 123 -3.24 17.50 24.73
C ARG A 123 -3.16 18.11 26.11
N PHE A 124 -3.50 17.32 27.13
CA PHE A 124 -3.28 17.67 28.53
C PHE A 124 -2.00 16.98 29.03
N ASP A 125 -1.10 17.76 29.61
CA ASP A 125 0.11 17.26 30.28
C ASP A 125 0.03 17.53 31.79
N ALA A 126 0.60 16.61 32.57
CA ALA A 126 0.58 16.56 34.03
C ALA A 126 -0.84 16.47 34.64
N VAL A 127 -1.50 15.33 34.42
CA VAL A 127 -2.74 14.95 35.12
C VAL A 127 -2.40 13.95 36.22
N ASP A 128 -2.33 14.40 37.47
CA ASP A 128 -2.21 13.57 38.66
C ASP A 128 -3.29 13.95 39.70
N ASP A 129 -3.22 13.40 40.91
CA ASP A 129 -4.23 13.66 41.95
C ASP A 129 -4.17 15.09 42.53
N GLN A 130 -3.09 15.83 42.27
CA GLN A 130 -2.88 17.20 42.72
C GLN A 130 -2.96 18.23 41.58
N HIS A 131 -2.82 17.79 40.33
CA HIS A 131 -2.81 18.62 39.12
C HIS A 131 -3.84 18.09 38.12
N LEU A 132 -4.95 18.79 37.96
CA LEU A 132 -6.06 18.36 37.13
C LEU A 132 -6.28 19.31 35.96
N LEU A 133 -6.53 18.73 34.78
CA LEU A 133 -7.05 19.44 33.62
C LEU A 133 -8.42 18.86 33.26
N THR A 134 -9.39 19.75 33.05
CA THR A 134 -10.76 19.36 32.72
C THR A 134 -11.32 20.20 31.58
N TRP A 135 -12.11 19.55 30.73
CA TRP A 135 -12.89 20.21 29.70
C TRP A 135 -14.29 20.48 30.24
N THR A 136 -14.62 21.74 30.48
CA THR A 136 -15.74 22.15 31.34
C THR A 136 -16.64 23.17 30.64
N ASP A 137 -17.88 23.32 31.12
CA ASP A 137 -18.83 24.39 30.76
C ASP A 137 -18.91 25.48 31.84
N GLU A 138 -17.94 25.49 32.77
CA GLU A 138 -17.89 26.44 33.87
C GLU A 138 -17.48 27.85 33.41
N ARG A 139 -18.49 28.68 33.12
CA ARG A 139 -18.33 30.10 32.73
C ARG A 139 -17.25 30.28 31.64
N PRO A 140 -17.41 29.65 30.47
CA PRO A 140 -16.50 29.87 29.35
C PRO A 140 -16.52 31.35 28.92
N HIS A 141 -15.43 31.82 28.31
CA HIS A 141 -15.35 33.17 27.76
C HIS A 141 -16.15 33.27 26.47
N GLY A 142 -15.90 32.33 25.55
CA GLY A 142 -16.62 32.15 24.29
C GLY A 142 -17.37 30.82 24.27
N GLY A 143 -18.41 30.70 23.44
CA GLY A 143 -19.07 29.41 23.23
C GLY A 143 -19.69 28.77 24.48
N LYS A 144 -19.53 27.44 24.62
CA LYS A 144 -20.13 26.60 25.66
C LYS A 144 -19.10 25.86 26.50
N ARG A 145 -17.83 25.86 26.12
CA ARG A 145 -16.79 25.04 26.74
C ARG A 145 -15.49 25.82 26.89
N CYS A 146 -14.70 25.45 27.89
CA CYS A 146 -13.35 25.97 28.10
C CYS A 146 -12.48 24.92 28.80
N VAL A 147 -11.18 25.17 28.92
CA VAL A 147 -10.26 24.32 29.69
C VAL A 147 -10.07 24.88 31.08
N LYS A 148 -10.17 24.02 32.10
CA LYS A 148 -9.89 24.33 33.51
C LYS A 148 -8.68 23.56 34.00
N ALA A 149 -7.67 24.27 34.49
CA ALA A 149 -6.55 23.72 35.25
C ALA A 149 -6.76 23.95 36.75
N THR A 150 -6.45 22.96 37.57
CA THR A 150 -6.49 23.07 39.03
C THR A 150 -5.24 22.42 39.61
N ALA A 151 -4.55 23.17 40.48
CA ALA A 151 -3.39 22.67 41.22
C ALA A 151 -3.65 22.87 42.72
N ALA A 152 -3.59 21.78 43.48
CA ALA A 152 -3.94 21.77 44.90
C ALA A 152 -3.02 22.70 45.72
N ALA A 153 -3.56 23.25 46.83
CA ALA A 153 -2.76 24.04 47.74
C ALA A 153 -1.60 23.21 48.32
N GLY A 154 -0.37 23.73 48.20
CA GLY A 154 0.84 23.02 48.64
C GLY A 154 1.36 21.96 47.66
N ALA A 155 0.72 21.77 46.50
CA ALA A 155 1.25 20.90 45.45
C ALA A 155 2.60 21.45 44.92
N PRO A 156 3.59 20.58 44.62
CA PRO A 156 4.82 21.00 43.98
C PRO A 156 4.55 21.64 42.62
N ALA A 157 5.12 22.81 42.34
CA ALA A 157 4.92 23.49 41.07
C ALA A 157 5.43 22.64 39.90
N THR A 158 4.51 22.25 39.01
CA THR A 158 4.78 21.55 37.75
C THR A 158 4.07 22.25 36.60
N TRP A 159 4.37 21.85 35.37
CA TRP A 159 3.73 22.38 34.17
C TRP A 159 2.39 21.68 33.93
N VAL A 160 1.31 22.28 34.44
CA VAL A 160 -0.06 21.85 34.12
C VAL A 160 -0.48 22.56 32.84
N THR A 161 -0.46 21.85 31.71
CA THR A 161 -0.66 22.48 30.40
C THR A 161 -1.71 21.77 29.54
N ALA A 162 -2.56 22.57 28.90
CA ALA A 162 -3.25 22.15 27.68
C ALA A 162 -2.55 22.80 26.49
N GLY A 163 -2.08 22.02 25.51
CA GLY A 163 -1.35 22.54 24.36
C GLY A 163 -1.53 21.77 23.06
N GLN A 164 -1.14 22.43 21.96
CA GLN A 164 -0.95 21.86 20.63
C GLN A 164 0.53 21.85 20.31
N ARG A 165 1.00 20.79 19.63
CA ARG A 165 2.42 20.59 19.35
C ARG A 165 2.66 20.35 17.86
N GLY A 166 3.85 20.73 17.40
CA GLY A 166 4.30 20.50 16.03
C GLY A 166 3.53 21.31 14.99
N LEU A 167 3.08 22.53 15.34
CA LEU A 167 2.50 23.45 14.36
C LEU A 167 3.59 23.96 13.46
N ALA A 168 3.44 23.85 12.14
CA ALA A 168 4.41 24.39 11.23
C ALA A 168 4.43 25.91 11.29
N VAL A 169 5.63 26.47 11.26
CA VAL A 169 5.84 27.92 11.21
C VAL A 169 6.84 28.25 10.12
N LEU A 170 6.67 29.44 9.55
CA LEU A 170 7.59 29.97 8.56
C LEU A 170 8.80 30.58 9.28
N PRO A 171 10.02 30.43 8.74
CA PRO A 171 11.20 31.09 9.28
C PRO A 171 11.12 32.61 9.11
N ASN A 172 11.77 33.36 10.00
CA ASN A 172 11.86 34.83 9.95
C ASN A 172 10.51 35.57 9.88
N ARG A 173 9.45 35.04 10.51
CA ARG A 173 8.12 35.65 10.52
C ARG A 173 7.67 36.04 11.91
N ARG A 174 6.94 37.14 11.98
CA ARG A 174 6.26 37.58 13.20
C ARG A 174 4.95 36.85 13.35
N TYR A 175 4.76 36.27 14.52
CA TYR A 175 3.54 35.60 14.95
C TYR A 175 2.99 36.27 16.20
N ARG A 176 1.67 36.16 16.38
CA ARG A 176 0.93 36.58 17.56
C ARG A 176 0.13 35.40 18.11
N LEU A 177 0.36 35.08 19.37
CA LEU A 177 -0.50 34.20 20.14
C LEU A 177 -1.40 35.05 21.05
N THR A 178 -2.70 34.76 21.07
CA THR A 178 -3.63 35.32 22.06
C THR A 178 -4.34 34.21 22.83
N VAL A 179 -4.59 34.42 24.13
CA VAL A 179 -5.36 33.50 24.96
C VAL A 179 -6.14 34.27 26.03
N TRP A 180 -7.39 33.88 26.28
CA TRP A 180 -8.16 34.41 27.40
C TRP A 180 -7.93 33.57 28.65
N VAL A 181 -7.69 34.24 29.78
CA VAL A 181 -7.35 33.60 31.05
C VAL A 181 -8.19 34.17 32.18
N ARG A 182 -8.78 33.29 32.99
CA ARG A 182 -9.45 33.60 34.25
C ARG A 182 -8.77 32.83 35.37
N GLY A 183 -8.63 33.45 36.55
CA GLY A 183 -7.89 32.86 37.66
C GLY A 183 -8.64 32.98 38.98
N GLN A 184 -8.52 31.97 39.82
CA GLN A 184 -8.99 31.95 41.19
C GLN A 184 -7.90 31.42 42.11
N ASP A 185 -7.53 32.23 43.09
CA ASP A 185 -6.54 31.92 44.13
C ASP A 185 -5.21 31.41 43.53
N VAL A 186 -4.84 31.96 42.37
CA VAL A 186 -3.64 31.53 41.64
C VAL A 186 -2.39 32.12 42.30
N ALA A 187 -1.41 31.27 42.57
CA ALA A 187 -0.06 31.68 42.95
C ALA A 187 0.95 31.01 42.00
N GLY A 188 1.90 31.77 41.46
CA GLY A 188 2.83 31.32 40.42
C GLY A 188 2.53 31.89 39.03
N LYS A 189 2.85 31.14 37.97
CA LYS A 189 2.66 31.59 36.58
C LYS A 189 1.42 30.94 35.99
N VAL A 190 0.50 31.76 35.48
CA VAL A 190 -0.69 31.30 34.76
C VAL A 190 -0.83 32.08 33.47
N GLY A 191 -0.94 31.40 32.33
CA GLY A 191 -1.12 32.09 31.05
C GLY A 191 -0.80 31.22 29.85
N GLY A 192 -0.18 31.83 28.85
CA GLY A 192 0.18 31.17 27.59
C GLY A 192 1.67 30.87 27.50
N TYR A 193 2.02 29.77 26.82
CA TYR A 193 3.40 29.46 26.44
C TYR A 193 3.55 29.28 24.93
N THR A 194 4.76 29.54 24.47
CA THR A 194 5.18 29.37 23.08
C THR A 194 6.59 28.81 23.05
N HIS A 195 6.78 27.66 22.41
CA HIS A 195 8.08 27.08 22.13
C HIS A 195 8.27 26.96 20.61
N VAL A 196 9.37 27.50 20.07
CA VAL A 196 9.74 27.30 18.65
C VAL A 196 10.92 26.34 18.60
N ALA A 197 10.79 25.31 17.78
CA ALA A 197 11.81 24.33 17.50
C ALA A 197 12.47 24.59 16.14
N THR A 198 13.77 24.28 16.06
CA THR A 198 14.51 24.09 14.82
C THR A 198 14.82 22.59 14.68
N THR A 199 15.38 22.17 13.55
CA THR A 199 15.75 20.76 13.33
C THR A 199 16.72 20.24 14.41
N ASP A 200 17.65 21.09 14.87
CA ASP A 200 18.71 20.71 15.80
C ASP A 200 18.40 21.12 17.26
N GLU A 201 17.56 22.12 17.47
CA GLU A 201 17.24 22.68 18.79
C GLU A 201 15.72 22.70 19.04
N PRO A 202 15.17 21.75 19.82
CA PRO A 202 13.71 21.63 20.03
C PRO A 202 13.08 22.76 20.86
N LEU A 203 13.88 23.61 21.51
CA LEU A 203 13.42 24.74 22.34
C LEU A 203 14.21 26.01 22.02
N LYS A 204 14.46 26.28 20.73
CA LYS A 204 15.23 27.45 20.27
C LYS A 204 14.66 28.77 20.78
N LEU A 205 13.33 28.90 20.74
CA LEU A 205 12.61 29.96 21.42
C LEU A 205 11.77 29.32 22.54
N ASN A 206 11.80 29.90 23.74
CA ASN A 206 10.92 29.51 24.84
C ASN A 206 10.37 30.76 25.51
N THR A 207 9.06 30.98 25.43
CA THR A 207 8.39 32.14 26.00
C THR A 207 7.17 31.71 26.81
N VAL A 208 7.04 32.25 28.02
CA VAL A 208 5.85 32.11 28.87
C VAL A 208 5.37 33.49 29.25
N GLN A 209 4.11 33.79 28.96
CA GLN A 209 3.47 35.03 29.34
C GLN A 209 2.42 34.76 30.42
N SER A 210 2.54 35.45 31.55
CA SER A 210 1.62 35.31 32.69
C SER A 210 0.53 36.38 32.68
N ALA A 211 -0.69 36.01 33.07
CA ALA A 211 -1.80 36.91 33.40
C ALA A 211 -1.68 37.50 34.80
N GLY A 212 -0.71 37.06 35.60
CA GLY A 212 -0.51 37.49 36.98
C GLY A 212 -1.20 36.59 37.99
N GLU A 213 -0.98 36.89 39.27
CA GLU A 213 -1.47 36.10 40.40
C GLU A 213 -2.81 36.61 40.95
N GLY A 214 -3.40 35.84 41.87
CA GLY A 214 -4.63 36.15 42.59
C GLY A 214 -5.90 35.68 41.89
N THR A 215 -7.01 36.31 42.26
CA THR A 215 -8.35 36.04 41.70
C THR A 215 -8.75 37.17 40.77
N PHE A 216 -9.16 36.82 39.56
CA PHE A 216 -9.44 37.77 38.48
C PHE A 216 -10.39 37.17 37.45
N ASP A 217 -11.25 38.01 36.87
CA ASP A 217 -12.10 37.62 35.75
C ASP A 217 -11.30 37.57 34.43
N TRP A 218 -11.95 37.11 33.36
CA TRP A 218 -11.35 36.93 32.03
C TRP A 218 -10.55 38.15 31.57
N ARG A 219 -9.30 37.89 31.19
CA ARG A 219 -8.41 38.88 30.58
C ARG A 219 -7.60 38.24 29.47
N GLN A 220 -7.42 38.98 28.39
CA GLN A 220 -6.69 38.51 27.22
C GLN A 220 -5.18 38.71 27.40
N LEU A 221 -4.42 37.68 27.09
CA LEU A 221 -2.98 37.74 26.91
C LEU A 221 -2.64 37.80 25.44
N THR A 222 -1.60 38.56 25.10
CA THR A 222 -1.04 38.65 23.75
C THR A 222 0.47 38.45 23.83
N VAL A 223 1.00 37.57 23.00
CA VAL A 223 2.43 37.26 22.87
C VAL A 223 2.83 37.43 21.42
N ASP A 224 3.66 38.44 21.15
CA ASP A 224 4.26 38.65 19.83
C ASP A 224 5.68 38.09 19.84
N PHE A 225 6.03 37.30 18.83
CA PHE A 225 7.37 36.74 18.68
C PHE A 225 7.76 36.63 17.21
N THR A 226 9.06 36.56 16.95
CA THR A 226 9.61 36.31 15.60
C THR A 226 10.26 34.94 15.59
N THR A 227 9.94 34.12 14.60
CA THR A 227 10.56 32.82 14.41
C THR A 227 12.03 32.95 13.96
N PRO A 228 12.93 32.08 14.45
CA PRO A 228 14.30 31.98 13.93
C PRO A 228 14.38 31.69 12.42
N PRO A 229 15.53 31.91 11.76
CA PRO A 229 15.74 31.61 10.34
C PRO A 229 15.61 30.12 9.98
N ASP A 230 15.77 29.23 10.95
CA ASP A 230 15.76 27.76 10.82
C ASP A 230 14.58 27.13 11.58
N ALA A 231 13.55 27.93 11.91
CA ALA A 231 12.35 27.45 12.59
C ALA A 231 11.59 26.44 11.73
N VAL A 232 11.22 25.30 12.33
CA VAL A 232 10.46 24.24 11.65
C VAL A 232 9.09 23.99 12.28
N SER A 233 8.97 24.18 13.59
CA SER A 233 7.70 23.95 14.28
C SER A 233 7.54 24.77 15.55
N LEU A 234 6.31 24.81 16.04
CA LEU A 234 5.85 25.56 17.19
C LEU A 234 4.96 24.67 18.06
N ASP A 235 5.26 24.65 19.36
CA ASP A 235 4.34 24.19 20.37
C ASP A 235 3.76 25.41 21.08
N HIS A 236 2.46 25.43 21.30
CA HIS A 236 1.82 26.50 22.05
C HIS A 236 0.71 25.95 22.94
N GLY A 237 0.35 26.72 23.95
CA GLY A 237 -0.77 26.36 24.78
C GLY A 237 -0.88 27.22 26.02
N THR A 238 -1.55 26.63 26.99
CA THR A 238 -1.87 27.22 28.29
C THR A 238 -0.98 26.59 29.36
N VAL A 239 -0.67 27.34 30.40
CA VAL A 239 0.12 26.84 31.52
C VAL A 239 -0.42 27.37 32.84
N LEU A 240 -0.52 26.48 33.83
CA LEU A 240 -0.53 26.80 35.24
C LEU A 240 0.72 26.15 35.86
N TYR A 241 1.70 26.98 36.22
CA TYR A 241 2.90 26.59 36.94
C TYR A 241 2.86 27.21 38.34
N GLY A 242 2.23 26.50 39.27
CA GLY A 242 1.92 27.01 40.60
C GLY A 242 0.73 26.30 41.23
N THR A 243 -0.05 27.03 42.02
CA THR A 243 -1.27 26.52 42.70
C THR A 243 -2.49 27.37 42.36
N GLY A 244 -3.69 26.88 42.67
CA GLY A 244 -4.96 27.57 42.43
C GLY A 244 -5.72 26.99 41.25
N THR A 245 -6.69 27.74 40.74
CA THR A 245 -7.53 27.33 39.61
C THR A 245 -7.46 28.37 38.48
N ALA A 246 -7.28 27.89 37.26
CA ALA A 246 -7.26 28.74 36.07
C ALA A 246 -8.20 28.17 35.00
N TRP A 247 -8.86 29.05 34.27
CA TRP A 247 -9.62 28.72 33.08
C TRP A 247 -9.01 29.41 31.87
N PHE A 248 -9.02 28.72 30.74
CA PHE A 248 -8.44 29.17 29.49
C PHE A 248 -9.44 28.99 28.36
N ASP A 249 -9.48 29.98 27.47
CA ASP A 249 -10.41 29.98 26.35
C ASP A 249 -9.86 30.81 25.17
N ASP A 250 -10.46 30.62 23.99
CA ASP A 250 -10.22 31.40 22.77
C ASP A 250 -8.73 31.60 22.44
N CYS A 251 -7.96 30.50 22.43
CA CYS A 251 -6.55 30.48 22.06
C CYS A 251 -6.39 30.65 20.53
N ARG A 252 -5.63 31.65 20.07
CA ARG A 252 -5.46 31.95 18.63
C ARG A 252 -4.01 32.26 18.29
N LEU A 253 -3.49 31.61 17.27
CA LEU A 253 -2.18 31.88 16.68
C LEU A 253 -2.36 32.52 15.30
N GLU A 254 -1.66 33.62 15.03
CA GLU A 254 -1.76 34.38 13.79
C GLU A 254 -0.37 34.81 13.28
N CYS A 255 -0.11 34.65 11.98
CA CYS A 255 1.08 35.22 11.33
C CYS A 255 0.80 36.67 10.93
N LEU A 256 1.61 37.62 11.40
CA LEU A 256 1.39 39.06 11.26
C LEU A 256 1.97 39.67 9.97
N ASP A 257 2.93 39.01 9.32
CA ASP A 257 3.66 39.55 8.16
C ASP A 257 2.93 39.28 6.82
N GLY A 258 1.60 39.42 6.81
CA GLY A 258 0.66 38.97 5.78
C GLY A 258 1.09 39.09 4.32
N ALA A 259 1.28 37.93 3.68
CA ALA A 259 0.86 37.50 2.34
C ALA A 259 1.35 36.04 2.24
N ALA A 260 0.53 35.15 1.70
CA ALA A 260 0.77 33.71 1.79
C ALA A 260 2.11 33.34 1.14
N ALA A 261 3.12 33.11 1.98
CA ALA A 261 4.43 32.57 1.59
C ALA A 261 4.31 31.34 0.70
N VAL A 262 3.18 30.64 0.83
CA VAL A 262 2.75 29.52 0.05
C VAL A 262 1.37 29.79 -0.52
N THR A 263 1.20 29.68 -1.83
CA THR A 263 -0.12 29.72 -2.48
C THR A 263 -0.49 28.37 -3.05
N ALA A 264 -1.79 28.10 -3.16
CA ALA A 264 -2.33 26.90 -3.76
C ALA A 264 -3.36 27.26 -4.82
N GLN A 265 -3.30 26.58 -5.96
CA GLN A 265 -4.32 26.66 -6.99
C GLN A 265 -4.86 25.25 -7.25
N VAL A 266 -6.17 25.09 -7.08
CA VAL A 266 -6.83 23.79 -7.32
C VAL A 266 -7.41 23.79 -8.73
N GLY A 267 -6.96 22.83 -9.54
CA GLY A 267 -7.49 22.60 -10.89
C GLY A 267 -8.88 21.98 -10.86
N PRO A 268 -9.59 21.95 -12.00
CA PRO A 268 -10.90 21.32 -12.07
C PRO A 268 -10.81 19.82 -11.73
N LEU A 269 -11.91 19.26 -11.22
CA LEU A 269 -12.01 17.82 -11.00
C LEU A 269 -11.90 17.06 -12.33
N GLU A 270 -10.91 16.18 -12.41
CA GLU A 270 -10.74 15.26 -13.53
C GLU A 270 -11.41 13.91 -13.22
N ARG A 271 -11.98 13.26 -14.23
CA ARG A 271 -12.59 11.93 -14.12
C ARG A 271 -12.00 10.98 -15.15
N LEU A 272 -11.61 9.80 -14.70
CA LEU A 272 -11.20 8.70 -15.56
C LEU A 272 -12.28 7.62 -15.55
N ASP A 273 -13.15 7.65 -16.55
CA ASP A 273 -14.20 6.64 -16.69
C ASP A 273 -13.61 5.32 -17.19
N LEU A 274 -13.78 4.27 -16.38
CA LEU A 274 -13.36 2.91 -16.71
C LEU A 274 -14.57 2.05 -17.05
N SER A 275 -14.56 1.44 -18.22
CA SER A 275 -15.52 0.40 -18.54
C SER A 275 -15.27 -0.83 -17.66
N THR A 276 -16.32 -1.42 -17.09
CA THR A 276 -16.18 -2.63 -16.27
C THR A 276 -16.53 -3.87 -17.10
N ARG A 277 -15.62 -4.84 -17.17
CA ARG A 277 -15.77 -6.11 -17.88
C ARG A 277 -15.59 -7.27 -16.90
N GLU A 278 -16.57 -7.44 -16.01
CA GLU A 278 -16.62 -8.56 -15.07
C GLU A 278 -17.07 -9.88 -15.71
N GLY A 279 -17.81 -9.80 -16.83
CA GLY A 279 -18.35 -10.96 -17.53
C GLY A 279 -19.41 -11.71 -16.71
N ASP A 280 -19.74 -12.93 -17.15
CA ASP A 280 -20.68 -13.81 -16.46
C ASP A 280 -20.09 -14.32 -15.12
N LYS A 281 -20.84 -14.15 -14.03
CA LYS A 281 -20.50 -14.66 -12.70
C LYS A 281 -21.04 -16.08 -12.48
N ALA A 282 -21.39 -16.83 -13.52
CA ALA A 282 -21.61 -18.26 -13.41
C ALA A 282 -20.30 -18.98 -13.04
N TYR A 283 -20.41 -20.02 -12.21
CA TYR A 283 -19.31 -20.94 -11.99
C TYR A 283 -19.03 -21.74 -13.27
N LEU A 284 -17.79 -22.16 -13.44
CA LEU A 284 -17.42 -23.00 -14.58
C LEU A 284 -18.29 -24.27 -14.54
N GLN A 285 -19.02 -24.51 -15.62
CA GLN A 285 -19.78 -25.74 -15.81
C GLN A 285 -19.03 -26.58 -16.83
N ALA A 286 -18.36 -27.64 -16.37
CA ALA A 286 -17.59 -28.53 -17.25
C ALA A 286 -17.72 -29.98 -16.79
N GLU A 287 -18.03 -30.87 -17.74
CA GLU A 287 -17.81 -32.33 -17.67
C GLU A 287 -18.35 -33.05 -16.42
N GLY A 288 -19.44 -32.56 -15.82
CA GLY A 288 -20.03 -33.20 -14.64
C GLY A 288 -19.23 -33.02 -13.35
N HIS A 289 -18.20 -32.17 -13.35
CA HIS A 289 -17.41 -31.83 -12.17
C HIS A 289 -17.98 -30.64 -11.42
N THR A 290 -17.79 -30.64 -10.09
CA THR A 290 -18.21 -29.52 -9.24
C THR A 290 -17.07 -28.53 -9.11
N TRP A 291 -17.32 -27.27 -9.48
CA TRP A 291 -16.36 -26.16 -9.38
C TRP A 291 -16.67 -25.32 -8.14
N GLU A 292 -16.08 -25.71 -7.02
CA GLU A 292 -16.43 -25.19 -5.69
C GLU A 292 -16.06 -23.73 -5.48
N CYS A 293 -14.90 -23.29 -5.96
CA CYS A 293 -14.34 -21.99 -5.65
C CYS A 293 -13.87 -21.25 -6.90
N ARG A 294 -13.87 -19.92 -6.78
CA ARG A 294 -13.16 -19.05 -7.72
C ARG A 294 -12.51 -17.88 -7.01
N ALA A 295 -11.58 -17.22 -7.66
CA ALA A 295 -11.07 -15.92 -7.24
C ALA A 295 -10.96 -14.99 -8.46
N PRO A 296 -11.48 -13.76 -8.40
CA PRO A 296 -11.34 -12.83 -9.50
C PRO A 296 -9.88 -12.33 -9.57
N ALA A 297 -9.26 -12.43 -10.73
CA ALA A 297 -8.02 -11.73 -11.06
C ALA A 297 -8.38 -10.46 -11.85
N VAL A 298 -8.17 -9.30 -11.24
CA VAL A 298 -8.59 -8.01 -11.78
C VAL A 298 -7.38 -7.25 -12.30
N PHE A 299 -7.45 -6.79 -13.53
CA PHE A 299 -6.49 -5.85 -14.10
C PHE A 299 -7.19 -4.56 -14.51
N VAL A 300 -6.59 -3.42 -14.13
CA VAL A 300 -7.08 -2.09 -14.47
C VAL A 300 -6.18 -1.51 -15.55
N ASN A 301 -6.68 -1.48 -16.78
CA ASN A 301 -6.00 -0.83 -17.88
C ASN A 301 -6.48 0.62 -17.99
N VAL A 302 -5.67 1.57 -17.56
CA VAL A 302 -5.97 3.01 -17.69
C VAL A 302 -5.56 3.58 -19.05
N GLY A 303 -4.78 2.83 -19.83
CA GLY A 303 -4.22 3.24 -21.11
C GLY A 303 -5.03 2.75 -22.32
N ASN A 304 -4.31 2.54 -23.42
CA ASN A 304 -4.85 2.01 -24.68
C ASN A 304 -5.13 0.50 -24.58
N ALA A 305 -5.88 -0.03 -25.55
CA ALA A 305 -6.15 -1.46 -25.60
C ALA A 305 -4.85 -2.27 -25.79
N LEU A 306 -4.72 -3.34 -25.00
CA LEU A 306 -3.62 -4.29 -25.05
C LEU A 306 -4.10 -5.54 -25.77
N THR A 307 -3.31 -6.03 -26.72
CA THR A 307 -3.61 -7.21 -27.52
C THR A 307 -2.54 -8.26 -27.29
N ARG A 308 -2.94 -9.50 -27.04
CA ARG A 308 -2.07 -10.65 -26.76
C ARG A 308 -1.01 -10.36 -25.69
N VAL A 309 -1.39 -9.62 -24.66
CA VAL A 309 -0.52 -9.29 -23.52
C VAL A 309 -0.36 -10.50 -22.62
N LEU A 310 0.84 -10.68 -22.05
CA LEU A 310 1.10 -11.70 -21.05
C LEU A 310 0.60 -11.24 -19.69
N MET A 311 -0.53 -11.76 -19.25
CA MET A 311 -1.08 -11.51 -17.92
C MET A 311 -0.43 -12.44 -16.88
N GLY A 312 -0.07 -11.89 -15.74
CA GLY A 312 0.41 -12.62 -14.57
C GLY A 312 -0.50 -12.42 -13.37
N VAL A 313 -0.72 -13.49 -12.61
CA VAL A 313 -1.44 -13.45 -11.32
C VAL A 313 -0.59 -14.17 -10.29
N SER A 314 -0.32 -13.53 -9.15
CA SER A 314 0.27 -14.25 -8.01
C SER A 314 -0.78 -15.16 -7.39
N VAL A 315 -0.54 -16.47 -7.42
CA VAL A 315 -1.40 -17.50 -6.79
C VAL A 315 -0.85 -17.96 -5.44
N GLN A 316 0.04 -17.17 -4.85
CA GLN A 316 0.65 -17.47 -3.56
C GLN A 316 -0.39 -17.64 -2.44
N ARG A 317 -1.44 -16.80 -2.44
CA ARG A 317 -2.57 -16.89 -1.51
C ARG A 317 -3.37 -18.19 -1.66
N LEU A 318 -3.32 -18.83 -2.83
CA LEU A 318 -4.02 -20.09 -3.11
C LEU A 318 -3.19 -21.33 -2.73
N ARG A 319 -1.86 -21.21 -2.59
CA ARG A 319 -0.98 -22.35 -2.29
C ARG A 319 -1.35 -23.08 -0.99
N PRO A 320 -1.66 -22.40 0.13
CA PRO A 320 -2.09 -23.08 1.35
C PRO A 320 -3.37 -23.89 1.16
N LEU A 321 -4.26 -23.50 0.23
CA LEU A 321 -5.50 -24.22 -0.03
C LEU A 321 -5.24 -25.62 -0.60
N PHE A 322 -4.16 -25.81 -1.36
CA PHE A 322 -3.77 -27.14 -1.86
C PHE A 322 -3.37 -28.10 -0.73
N GLN A 323 -2.81 -27.57 0.36
CA GLN A 323 -2.55 -28.36 1.57
C GLN A 323 -3.84 -28.68 2.35
N ARG A 324 -4.95 -27.96 2.06
CA ARG A 324 -6.28 -28.16 2.64
C ARG A 324 -7.22 -28.96 1.74
N GLY A 325 -6.66 -29.79 0.85
CA GLY A 325 -7.41 -30.75 0.04
C GLY A 325 -7.92 -30.23 -1.31
N PHE A 326 -7.59 -28.99 -1.71
CA PHE A 326 -7.87 -28.54 -3.07
C PHE A 326 -6.96 -29.22 -4.09
N ASN A 327 -7.54 -29.65 -5.22
CA ASN A 327 -6.82 -30.32 -6.30
C ASN A 327 -6.06 -29.27 -7.14
N PRO A 328 -4.71 -29.25 -7.14
CA PRO A 328 -3.95 -28.27 -7.93
C PRO A 328 -4.18 -28.39 -9.43
N LYS A 329 -4.52 -29.59 -9.93
CA LYS A 329 -4.84 -29.82 -11.35
C LYS A 329 -6.15 -29.16 -11.77
N SER A 330 -7.02 -28.80 -10.82
CA SER A 330 -8.28 -28.12 -11.10
C SER A 330 -8.10 -26.66 -11.51
N LEU A 331 -6.96 -26.02 -11.23
CA LEU A 331 -6.79 -24.58 -11.51
C LEU A 331 -7.09 -24.25 -13.00
N ARG A 332 -7.98 -23.29 -13.24
CA ARG A 332 -8.31 -22.76 -14.57
C ARG A 332 -8.34 -21.25 -14.54
N VAL A 333 -7.89 -20.64 -15.64
CA VAL A 333 -8.15 -19.23 -15.93
C VAL A 333 -9.30 -19.17 -16.92
N VAL A 334 -10.35 -18.42 -16.59
CA VAL A 334 -11.52 -18.24 -17.45
C VAL A 334 -11.66 -16.75 -17.76
N ASP A 335 -11.84 -16.41 -19.04
CA ASP A 335 -12.35 -15.09 -19.39
C ASP A 335 -13.89 -15.13 -19.31
N PRO A 336 -14.50 -14.50 -18.29
CA PRO A 336 -15.94 -14.55 -18.10
C PRO A 336 -16.73 -13.80 -19.18
N ALA A 337 -16.10 -12.93 -19.96
CA ALA A 337 -16.75 -12.22 -21.06
C ALA A 337 -16.93 -13.11 -22.30
N THR A 338 -15.98 -14.02 -22.55
CA THR A 338 -16.01 -14.94 -23.69
C THR A 338 -16.36 -16.37 -23.30
N LYS A 339 -16.39 -16.68 -21.99
CA LYS A 339 -16.52 -18.01 -21.39
C LYS A 339 -15.41 -18.98 -21.79
N GLN A 340 -14.30 -18.47 -22.32
CA GLN A 340 -13.17 -19.29 -22.73
C GLN A 340 -12.29 -19.64 -21.54
N VAL A 341 -11.89 -20.91 -21.47
CA VAL A 341 -10.82 -21.37 -20.59
C VAL A 341 -9.47 -21.09 -21.27
N LEU A 342 -8.66 -20.23 -20.67
CA LEU A 342 -7.38 -19.82 -21.21
C LEU A 342 -6.27 -20.80 -20.81
N PRO A 343 -5.41 -21.22 -21.75
CA PRO A 343 -4.19 -21.93 -21.43
C PRO A 343 -3.31 -21.10 -20.51
N HIS A 344 -2.71 -21.74 -19.52
CA HIS A 344 -1.87 -21.05 -18.54
C HIS A 344 -0.61 -21.83 -18.20
N LEU A 345 0.40 -21.11 -17.73
CA LEU A 345 1.66 -21.64 -17.23
C LEU A 345 1.81 -21.22 -15.77
N LEU A 346 2.04 -22.18 -14.88
CA LEU A 346 2.41 -21.89 -13.49
C LEU A 346 3.94 -21.88 -13.38
N LEU A 347 4.53 -20.70 -13.21
CA LEU A 347 5.95 -20.51 -12.97
C LEU A 347 6.17 -20.09 -11.50
N GLY A 348 6.57 -21.04 -10.65
CA GLY A 348 6.67 -20.82 -9.21
C GLY A 348 5.30 -20.56 -8.58
N ALA A 349 5.04 -19.32 -8.16
CA ALA A 349 3.75 -18.86 -7.65
C ALA A 349 3.04 -17.87 -8.59
N ARG A 350 3.53 -17.70 -9.83
CA ARG A 350 2.91 -16.84 -10.83
C ARG A 350 2.19 -17.67 -11.88
N LEU A 351 0.90 -17.43 -12.03
CA LEU A 351 0.06 -17.98 -13.09
C LEU A 351 0.10 -17.02 -14.28
N LEU A 352 0.61 -17.49 -15.41
CA LEU A 352 0.80 -16.71 -16.63
C LEU A 352 -0.18 -17.17 -17.71
N PHE A 353 -0.82 -16.24 -18.41
CA PHE A 353 -1.71 -16.52 -19.54
C PHE A 353 -1.74 -15.34 -20.52
N VAL A 354 -2.14 -15.58 -21.77
CA VAL A 354 -2.22 -14.52 -22.79
C VAL A 354 -3.66 -14.06 -22.93
N ALA A 355 -3.89 -12.75 -22.96
CA ALA A 355 -5.23 -12.18 -23.10
C ALA A 355 -5.25 -10.87 -23.89
N ASP A 356 -6.44 -10.45 -24.31
CA ASP A 356 -6.72 -9.11 -24.84
C ASP A 356 -7.45 -8.30 -23.76
N VAL A 357 -7.04 -7.05 -23.57
CA VAL A 357 -7.60 -6.15 -22.56
C VAL A 357 -7.96 -4.81 -23.23
N PRO A 358 -9.25 -4.41 -23.25
CA PRO A 358 -9.64 -3.10 -23.74
C PRO A 358 -8.95 -1.95 -22.99
N GLY A 359 -8.76 -0.82 -23.65
CA GLY A 359 -8.27 0.40 -23.00
C GLY A 359 -9.32 0.97 -22.04
N ARG A 360 -8.88 1.71 -21.02
CA ARG A 360 -9.76 2.33 -19.99
C ARG A 360 -10.79 1.34 -19.47
N CYS A 361 -10.31 0.21 -18.96
CA CYS A 361 -11.12 -0.93 -18.60
C CYS A 361 -10.65 -1.58 -17.29
N ARG A 362 -11.61 -1.92 -16.44
CA ARG A 362 -11.43 -2.88 -15.34
C ARG A 362 -11.86 -4.26 -15.85
N LYS A 363 -10.89 -5.09 -16.22
CA LYS A 363 -11.11 -6.44 -16.76
C LYS A 363 -10.91 -7.48 -15.67
N THR A 364 -11.86 -8.41 -15.55
CA THR A 364 -11.77 -9.53 -14.62
C THR A 364 -11.55 -10.84 -15.39
N PHE A 365 -10.63 -11.66 -14.89
CA PHE A 365 -10.49 -13.07 -15.21
C PHE A 365 -10.88 -13.88 -13.98
N GLN A 366 -11.41 -15.08 -14.16
CA GLN A 366 -11.79 -15.94 -13.03
C GLN A 366 -10.78 -17.07 -12.90
N LEU A 367 -10.19 -17.21 -11.71
CA LEU A 367 -9.37 -18.37 -11.36
C LEU A 367 -10.28 -19.38 -10.68
N CYS A 368 -10.71 -20.41 -11.40
CA CYS A 368 -11.59 -21.46 -10.88
C CYS A 368 -10.76 -22.64 -10.35
N PHE A 369 -11.16 -23.21 -9.22
CA PHE A 369 -10.50 -24.35 -8.61
C PHE A 369 -11.46 -25.12 -7.68
N SER A 370 -11.16 -26.39 -7.40
CA SER A 370 -12.05 -27.29 -6.67
C SER A 370 -11.28 -28.34 -5.88
N ARG A 371 -11.94 -28.94 -4.88
CA ARG A 371 -11.43 -30.11 -4.17
C ARG A 371 -11.70 -31.42 -4.90
N ASP A 372 -12.54 -31.40 -5.95
CA ASP A 372 -12.79 -32.58 -6.77
C ASP A 372 -11.47 -33.09 -7.38
N SER A 373 -11.01 -34.24 -6.86
CA SER A 373 -9.76 -34.89 -7.26
C SER A 373 -9.83 -35.50 -8.66
N GLN A 374 -11.02 -35.65 -9.24
CA GLN A 374 -11.21 -36.25 -10.56
C GLN A 374 -10.96 -35.25 -11.70
N ILE A 375 -10.96 -33.94 -11.41
CA ILE A 375 -10.68 -32.91 -12.41
C ILE A 375 -9.23 -33.06 -12.93
N PRO A 376 -9.02 -33.28 -14.25
CA PRO A 376 -7.68 -33.42 -14.83
C PRO A 376 -6.97 -32.07 -14.94
N ALA A 377 -5.67 -32.07 -15.27
CA ALA A 377 -4.94 -30.84 -15.54
C ALA A 377 -5.48 -30.17 -16.81
N GLY A 378 -5.56 -28.83 -16.81
CA GLY A 378 -6.00 -28.05 -17.96
C GLY A 378 -4.93 -27.93 -19.04
N LYS A 379 -5.28 -27.33 -20.18
CA LYS A 379 -4.30 -27.02 -21.23
C LYS A 379 -3.22 -26.08 -20.68
N THR A 380 -1.97 -26.51 -20.77
CA THR A 380 -0.81 -25.70 -20.39
C THR A 380 -0.42 -24.75 -21.51
N LEU A 381 -0.10 -23.50 -21.16
CA LEU A 381 0.57 -22.57 -22.06
C LEU A 381 2.04 -22.96 -22.17
N THR A 382 2.47 -23.33 -23.37
CA THR A 382 3.85 -23.77 -23.62
C THR A 382 4.76 -22.60 -23.96
N PHE A 383 6.07 -22.76 -23.72
CA PHE A 383 7.05 -21.75 -24.13
C PHE A 383 7.06 -21.56 -25.66
N GLN A 384 6.86 -22.62 -26.44
CA GLN A 384 6.76 -22.52 -27.90
C GLN A 384 5.54 -21.68 -28.34
N GLU A 385 4.40 -21.78 -27.65
CA GLU A 385 3.24 -20.91 -27.89
C GLU A 385 3.52 -19.44 -27.54
N LEU A 386 4.41 -19.16 -26.58
CA LEU A 386 4.89 -17.79 -26.29
C LEU A 386 5.84 -17.28 -27.38
N VAL A 387 6.79 -18.11 -27.81
CA VAL A 387 7.75 -17.76 -28.88
C VAL A 387 7.01 -17.41 -30.17
N GLY A 388 6.03 -18.22 -30.58
CA GLY A 388 5.21 -17.99 -31.76
C GLY A 388 4.04 -17.02 -31.55
N ASN A 389 3.93 -16.37 -30.39
CA ASN A 389 2.80 -15.50 -30.10
C ASN A 389 2.87 -14.20 -30.92
N PRO A 390 1.78 -13.73 -31.55
CA PRO A 390 1.79 -12.44 -32.24
C PRO A 390 2.08 -11.23 -31.34
N GLY A 391 1.90 -11.35 -30.02
CA GLY A 391 2.29 -10.33 -29.04
C GLY A 391 3.79 -10.34 -28.68
N ASN A 392 4.56 -11.31 -29.18
CA ASN A 392 6.02 -11.32 -29.07
C ASN A 392 6.62 -10.29 -30.04
N LEU A 393 7.27 -9.28 -29.48
CA LEU A 393 7.85 -8.18 -30.26
C LEU A 393 9.19 -8.58 -30.89
N ALA A 394 9.81 -9.67 -30.43
CA ALA A 394 11.00 -10.20 -31.05
C ALA A 394 10.67 -10.81 -32.42
N LYS A 395 11.37 -10.38 -33.47
CA LYS A 395 11.24 -10.93 -34.81
C LYS A 395 12.14 -12.14 -34.96
N ASN A 396 11.68 -13.12 -35.75
CA ASN A 396 12.35 -14.40 -35.94
C ASN A 396 12.86 -15.01 -34.61
N PRO A 397 11.98 -15.16 -33.60
CA PRO A 397 12.41 -15.46 -32.24
C PRO A 397 12.97 -16.87 -32.05
N SER A 398 12.62 -17.82 -32.92
CA SER A 398 13.17 -19.17 -32.95
C SER A 398 14.23 -19.37 -34.04
N PHE A 399 14.71 -18.29 -34.67
CA PHE A 399 15.78 -18.32 -35.68
C PHE A 399 15.51 -19.23 -36.90
N GLU A 400 14.26 -19.63 -37.16
CA GLU A 400 13.91 -20.51 -38.28
C GLU A 400 14.06 -19.82 -39.64
N SER A 401 14.02 -18.49 -39.69
CA SER A 401 14.20 -17.72 -40.93
C SER A 401 15.65 -17.22 -41.09
N GLY A 402 16.18 -17.23 -42.31
CA GLY A 402 17.53 -16.75 -42.63
C GLY A 402 18.34 -17.75 -43.44
N GLY A 403 19.52 -17.31 -43.90
CA GLY A 403 20.50 -18.15 -44.59
C GLY A 403 21.57 -18.63 -43.62
N ALA A 404 22.83 -18.33 -43.92
CA ALA A 404 23.95 -18.59 -42.99
C ALA A 404 23.84 -17.80 -41.68
N GLN A 405 23.11 -16.69 -41.68
CA GLN A 405 22.78 -15.89 -40.51
C GLN A 405 21.25 -15.79 -40.37
N PRO A 406 20.74 -15.69 -39.12
CA PRO A 406 19.31 -15.52 -38.89
C PRO A 406 18.81 -14.18 -39.43
N ALA A 407 17.63 -14.19 -40.07
CA ALA A 407 16.95 -12.96 -40.48
C ALA A 407 16.56 -12.11 -39.27
N ASP A 408 16.44 -10.79 -39.46
CA ASP A 408 16.02 -9.78 -38.45
C ASP A 408 16.94 -9.62 -37.22
N TRP A 409 18.06 -10.34 -37.15
CA TRP A 409 19.06 -10.23 -36.09
C TRP A 409 20.36 -9.68 -36.65
N VAL A 410 20.83 -8.56 -36.10
CA VAL A 410 22.03 -7.87 -36.57
C VAL A 410 23.25 -8.43 -35.83
N PRO A 411 24.28 -8.92 -36.53
CA PRO A 411 25.50 -9.37 -35.90
C PRO A 411 26.30 -8.19 -35.32
N MET A 412 26.76 -8.34 -34.09
CA MET A 412 27.69 -7.42 -33.42
C MET A 412 29.08 -8.06 -33.43
N ALA A 413 29.84 -7.80 -34.48
CA ALA A 413 31.26 -8.11 -34.56
C ALA A 413 32.03 -6.86 -34.97
N GLU A 414 33.22 -6.64 -34.42
CA GLU A 414 34.12 -5.61 -34.92
C GLU A 414 34.59 -5.95 -36.34
N GLN A 415 34.81 -4.90 -37.15
CA GLN A 415 35.50 -5.01 -38.43
C GLN A 415 37.01 -5.26 -38.18
N GLN A 416 37.36 -6.48 -37.76
CA GLN A 416 38.75 -6.91 -37.71
C GLN A 416 39.14 -7.61 -39.03
N PRO A 417 40.42 -7.52 -39.47
CA PRO A 417 40.87 -8.13 -40.72
C PRO A 417 40.68 -9.65 -40.78
N GLU A 418 40.70 -10.32 -39.62
CA GLU A 418 40.43 -11.74 -39.45
C GLU A 418 39.36 -11.92 -38.37
N PRO A 419 38.26 -12.65 -38.62
CA PRO A 419 37.16 -12.77 -37.66
C PRO A 419 37.53 -13.72 -36.52
N THR A 420 37.77 -13.16 -35.33
CA THR A 420 37.96 -13.91 -34.06
C THR A 420 36.65 -14.48 -33.50
N ALA A 421 35.52 -14.13 -34.11
CA ALA A 421 34.19 -14.63 -33.79
C ALA A 421 33.44 -15.13 -35.04
N ARG A 422 32.74 -16.25 -34.90
CA ARG A 422 31.90 -16.85 -35.93
C ARG A 422 30.45 -16.86 -35.49
N MET A 423 29.58 -16.29 -36.30
CA MET A 423 28.17 -16.05 -36.01
C MET A 423 27.28 -16.64 -37.10
N GLU A 424 26.47 -17.62 -36.72
CA GLU A 424 25.76 -18.47 -37.68
C GLU A 424 24.35 -18.85 -37.23
N ARG A 425 23.51 -19.21 -38.19
CA ARG A 425 22.29 -19.98 -37.99
C ARG A 425 22.57 -21.44 -38.33
N ILE A 426 22.27 -22.34 -37.43
CA ILE A 426 22.53 -23.78 -37.59
C ILE A 426 21.30 -24.62 -37.24
N GLU A 427 21.28 -25.89 -37.67
CA GLU A 427 20.31 -26.87 -37.20
C GLU A 427 20.63 -27.36 -35.78
N GLY A 428 19.63 -27.93 -35.10
CA GLY A 428 19.74 -28.39 -33.71
C GLY A 428 19.10 -27.45 -32.69
N GLY A 429 18.10 -26.67 -33.13
CA GLY A 429 17.32 -25.78 -32.27
C GLY A 429 16.58 -26.50 -31.15
N ARG A 430 16.32 -25.77 -30.06
CA ARG A 430 15.45 -26.17 -28.95
C ARG A 430 13.98 -25.98 -29.29
N ILE A 431 13.66 -24.91 -30.02
CA ILE A 431 12.33 -24.52 -30.48
C ILE A 431 12.34 -24.48 -32.00
N GLY A 432 11.77 -25.52 -32.62
CA GLY A 432 11.87 -25.72 -34.07
C GLY A 432 13.14 -26.50 -34.43
N SER A 433 13.69 -26.20 -35.58
CA SER A 433 14.82 -26.91 -36.19
C SER A 433 16.15 -26.16 -36.08
N HIS A 434 16.14 -24.83 -35.92
CA HIS A 434 17.32 -23.99 -36.01
C HIS A 434 17.58 -23.19 -34.73
N CYS A 435 18.83 -22.75 -34.54
CA CYS A 435 19.21 -21.82 -33.49
C CYS A 435 20.34 -20.89 -33.96
N ALA A 436 20.60 -19.83 -33.20
CA ALA A 436 21.72 -18.94 -33.43
C ALA A 436 22.96 -19.43 -32.66
N ARG A 437 24.07 -19.68 -33.35
CA ARG A 437 25.37 -20.04 -32.78
C ARG A 437 26.32 -18.84 -32.84
N LEU A 438 27.01 -18.60 -31.74
CA LEU A 438 28.15 -17.70 -31.64
C LEU A 438 29.35 -18.48 -31.08
N THR A 439 30.47 -18.47 -31.80
CA THR A 439 31.75 -19.01 -31.34
C THR A 439 32.78 -17.89 -31.29
N VAL A 440 33.45 -17.70 -30.15
CA VAL A 440 34.54 -16.73 -29.98
C VAL A 440 35.81 -17.50 -29.65
N ALA A 441 36.89 -17.23 -30.39
CA ALA A 441 38.14 -17.95 -30.28
C ALA A 441 38.79 -17.78 -28.88
N PRO A 442 39.54 -18.78 -28.38
CA PRO A 442 40.16 -18.70 -27.05
C PRO A 442 41.16 -17.54 -26.88
N ASP A 443 41.83 -17.16 -27.96
CA ASP A 443 42.81 -16.07 -28.04
C ASP A 443 42.18 -14.72 -28.42
N ALA A 444 40.86 -14.68 -28.61
CA ALA A 444 40.15 -13.45 -28.95
C ALA A 444 40.24 -12.42 -27.79
N PRO A 445 40.41 -11.12 -28.12
CA PRO A 445 40.29 -10.07 -27.12
C PRO A 445 38.89 -10.12 -26.48
N GLN A 446 38.80 -9.73 -25.20
CA GLN A 446 37.51 -9.73 -24.51
C GLN A 446 36.66 -8.55 -25.01
N HIS A 447 35.57 -8.86 -25.71
CA HIS A 447 34.61 -7.88 -26.18
C HIS A 447 33.20 -8.46 -26.24
N TRP A 448 32.19 -7.59 -26.16
CA TRP A 448 30.80 -7.96 -26.36
C TRP A 448 30.59 -8.42 -27.81
N THR A 449 30.12 -9.65 -27.97
CA THR A 449 29.88 -10.27 -29.28
C THR A 449 28.54 -10.98 -29.27
N GLY A 450 27.84 -10.98 -30.40
CA GLY A 450 26.60 -11.73 -30.57
C GLY A 450 25.56 -10.93 -31.32
N TRP A 451 24.30 -11.27 -31.12
CA TRP A 451 23.21 -10.74 -31.94
C TRP A 451 22.54 -9.56 -31.26
N SER A 452 21.94 -8.68 -32.06
CA SER A 452 21.10 -7.62 -31.56
C SER A 452 19.84 -7.44 -32.38
N GLN A 453 18.77 -7.02 -31.71
CA GLN A 453 17.53 -6.62 -32.35
C GLN A 453 16.89 -5.48 -31.55
N THR A 454 16.53 -4.38 -32.21
CA THR A 454 15.88 -3.25 -31.57
C THR A 454 14.39 -3.27 -31.87
N VAL A 455 13.58 -3.19 -30.81
CA VAL A 455 12.11 -3.21 -30.87
C VAL A 455 11.54 -1.94 -30.25
N GLN A 456 10.36 -1.55 -30.72
CA GLN A 456 9.61 -0.42 -30.14
C GLN A 456 8.89 -0.89 -28.88
N VAL A 457 8.85 -0.03 -27.87
CA VAL A 457 8.18 -0.29 -26.59
C VAL A 457 7.38 0.92 -26.13
N GLU A 458 6.42 0.69 -25.26
CA GLU A 458 5.70 1.74 -24.56
C GLU A 458 6.55 2.25 -23.37
N PRO A 459 6.49 3.55 -23.04
CA PRO A 459 7.01 4.05 -21.78
C PRO A 459 6.22 3.53 -20.57
N ASN A 460 6.83 3.49 -19.40
CA ASN A 460 6.18 3.09 -18.13
C ASN A 460 5.50 1.71 -18.15
N ALA A 461 6.11 0.77 -18.88
CA ALA A 461 5.55 -0.53 -19.21
C ALA A 461 6.49 -1.66 -18.78
N ASP A 462 5.90 -2.75 -18.28
CA ASP A 462 6.59 -3.98 -17.97
C ASP A 462 6.63 -4.93 -19.17
N TYR A 463 7.79 -5.57 -19.36
CA TYR A 463 8.05 -6.56 -20.40
C TYR A 463 8.75 -7.80 -19.80
N LEU A 464 8.38 -8.98 -20.29
CA LEU A 464 9.12 -10.22 -20.04
C LEU A 464 10.14 -10.44 -21.16
N PHE A 465 11.42 -10.58 -20.82
CA PHE A 465 12.47 -10.97 -21.76
C PHE A 465 13.07 -12.32 -21.35
N GLN A 466 12.92 -13.34 -22.20
CA GLN A 466 13.45 -14.68 -22.01
C GLN A 466 14.02 -15.27 -23.30
N ALA A 467 14.95 -16.22 -23.17
CA ALA A 467 15.45 -17.06 -24.25
C ALA A 467 16.14 -18.30 -23.67
N TYR A 468 16.17 -19.38 -24.44
CA TYR A 468 17.04 -20.52 -24.12
C TYR A 468 18.47 -20.23 -24.56
N ALA A 469 19.43 -20.61 -23.72
CA ALA A 469 20.84 -20.62 -24.06
C ALA A 469 21.49 -21.96 -23.71
N ARG A 470 22.44 -22.41 -24.53
CA ARG A 470 23.28 -23.58 -24.28
C ARG A 470 24.73 -23.18 -24.51
N THR A 471 25.65 -23.68 -23.70
CA THR A 471 27.06 -23.27 -23.78
C THR A 471 28.00 -24.45 -23.95
N GLU A 472 29.13 -24.22 -24.63
CA GLU A 472 30.23 -25.17 -24.79
C GLU A 472 31.55 -24.44 -24.49
N GLY A 473 32.23 -24.84 -23.43
CA GLY A 473 33.57 -24.35 -23.10
C GLY A 473 33.67 -22.84 -22.83
N ILE A 474 32.68 -22.24 -22.16
CA ILE A 474 32.72 -20.80 -21.84
C ILE A 474 33.80 -20.51 -20.80
N THR A 475 34.74 -19.60 -21.14
CA THR A 475 35.83 -19.14 -20.26
C THR A 475 35.92 -17.62 -20.20
N ASP A 476 36.55 -17.12 -19.13
CA ASP A 476 36.87 -15.70 -18.90
C ASP A 476 35.66 -14.74 -18.95
N GLY A 477 34.51 -15.22 -18.50
CA GLY A 477 33.27 -14.48 -18.46
C GLY A 477 32.10 -15.42 -18.22
N ASN A 478 30.89 -14.93 -18.51
CA ASN A 478 29.66 -15.69 -18.42
C ASN A 478 28.69 -15.29 -19.54
N VAL A 479 27.66 -16.13 -19.73
CA VAL A 479 26.52 -15.84 -20.61
C VAL A 479 25.29 -15.55 -19.77
N ARG A 480 24.65 -14.40 -20.04
CA ARG A 480 23.33 -13.98 -19.54
C ARG A 480 22.56 -13.30 -20.68
N LEU A 481 21.28 -13.00 -20.46
CA LEU A 481 20.55 -12.12 -21.36
C LEU A 481 20.82 -10.67 -21.01
N HIS A 482 20.99 -9.85 -22.04
CA HIS A 482 21.28 -8.43 -21.90
C HIS A 482 20.30 -7.59 -22.73
N ALA A 483 19.96 -6.40 -22.24
CA ALA A 483 19.17 -5.43 -22.98
C ALA A 483 19.64 -4.00 -22.70
N HIS A 484 19.49 -3.12 -23.70
CA HIS A 484 19.60 -1.67 -23.49
C HIS A 484 18.22 -1.04 -23.66
N LEU A 485 17.77 -0.32 -22.64
CA LEU A 485 16.61 0.56 -22.70
C LEU A 485 17.10 1.92 -23.20
N LEU A 486 16.54 2.38 -24.31
CA LEU A 486 16.98 3.60 -25.00
C LEU A 486 16.07 4.77 -24.63
N GLU A 487 16.64 5.76 -23.94
CA GLU A 487 15.97 6.96 -23.44
C GLU A 487 16.31 8.18 -24.33
N GLY A 488 15.26 8.89 -24.78
CA GLY A 488 15.40 10.09 -25.61
C GLY A 488 15.44 9.84 -27.13
N GLU A 489 15.42 10.93 -27.89
CA GLU A 489 15.45 10.93 -29.37
C GLU A 489 16.86 11.30 -29.88
N GLY A 490 17.28 10.74 -31.01
CA GLY A 490 18.54 11.07 -31.67
C GLY A 490 19.44 9.87 -31.97
N SER A 491 20.64 10.13 -32.51
CA SER A 491 21.60 9.10 -32.92
C SER A 491 22.33 8.43 -31.75
N ASN A 492 22.35 9.05 -30.56
CA ASN A 492 23.01 8.51 -29.38
C ASN A 492 22.14 8.71 -28.11
N PRO A 493 21.03 7.95 -27.97
CA PRO A 493 20.17 8.03 -26.81
C PRO A 493 20.90 7.58 -25.54
N LYS A 494 20.45 8.07 -24.38
CA LYS A 494 20.91 7.57 -23.08
C LYS A 494 20.48 6.10 -22.94
N LYS A 495 21.33 5.29 -22.32
CA LYS A 495 21.15 3.83 -22.24
C LYS A 495 21.08 3.40 -20.78
N GLN A 496 20.01 2.70 -20.43
CA GLN A 496 19.96 1.92 -19.20
C GLN A 496 20.24 0.46 -19.53
N PHE A 497 21.18 -0.14 -18.79
CA PHE A 497 21.59 -1.52 -18.98
C PHE A 497 20.71 -2.45 -18.13
N TRP A 498 20.32 -3.57 -18.71
CA TRP A 498 19.60 -4.63 -18.03
C TRP A 498 20.24 -5.98 -18.33
N SER A 499 20.25 -6.86 -17.33
CA SER A 499 20.69 -8.25 -17.50
C SER A 499 19.91 -9.20 -16.61
N ALA A 500 19.62 -10.42 -17.08
CA ALA A 500 18.96 -11.44 -16.27
C ALA A 500 19.34 -12.88 -16.66
N GLY A 501 19.01 -13.80 -15.75
CA GLY A 501 19.35 -15.22 -15.82
C GLY A 501 20.55 -15.60 -14.96
N PRO A 502 20.72 -16.89 -14.64
CA PRO A 502 21.92 -17.39 -13.99
C PRO A 502 23.15 -17.19 -14.89
N ASP A 503 24.32 -17.05 -14.28
CA ASP A 503 25.60 -17.01 -15.00
C ASP A 503 25.90 -18.40 -15.59
N LEU A 504 25.89 -18.53 -16.92
CA LEU A 504 26.35 -19.76 -17.57
C LEU A 504 27.86 -19.68 -17.85
N THR A 505 28.60 -20.67 -17.36
CA THR A 505 30.04 -20.84 -17.58
C THR A 505 30.34 -22.28 -18.00
N GLY A 506 31.49 -22.53 -18.63
CA GLY A 506 31.84 -23.85 -19.14
C GLY A 506 30.81 -24.40 -20.13
N THR A 507 30.46 -25.68 -19.97
CA THR A 507 29.50 -26.38 -20.84
C THR A 507 28.19 -26.64 -20.08
N THR A 508 27.07 -26.27 -20.68
CA THR A 508 25.72 -26.41 -20.11
C THR A 508 24.75 -26.98 -21.15
N ASP A 509 23.65 -27.58 -20.70
CA ASP A 509 22.51 -27.88 -21.58
C ASP A 509 21.59 -26.65 -21.71
N TRP A 510 20.62 -26.73 -22.61
CA TRP A 510 19.62 -25.68 -22.84
C TRP A 510 18.97 -25.21 -21.53
N THR A 511 19.31 -24.00 -21.13
CA THR A 511 18.86 -23.35 -19.90
C THR A 511 18.03 -22.13 -20.26
N LEU A 512 16.86 -21.98 -19.64
CA LEU A 512 16.03 -20.79 -19.83
C LEU A 512 16.61 -19.62 -19.05
N LEU A 513 17.00 -18.56 -19.75
CA LEU A 513 17.46 -17.30 -19.18
C LEU A 513 16.34 -16.26 -19.27
N GLY A 514 16.36 -15.28 -18.36
CA GLY A 514 15.54 -14.08 -18.48
C GLY A 514 14.91 -13.55 -17.20
N GLY A 515 14.06 -12.54 -17.37
CA GLY A 515 13.44 -11.79 -16.29
C GLY A 515 12.49 -10.71 -16.82
N ALA A 516 11.89 -9.97 -15.90
CA ALA A 516 11.08 -8.81 -16.24
C ALA A 516 11.94 -7.53 -16.23
N LEU A 517 11.58 -6.57 -17.09
CA LEU A 517 12.12 -5.22 -17.08
C LEU A 517 10.99 -4.20 -17.21
N ARG A 518 11.19 -3.02 -16.62
CA ARG A 518 10.25 -1.90 -16.70
C ARG A 518 10.87 -0.74 -17.46
N THR A 519 10.15 -0.19 -18.43
CA THR A 519 10.57 0.98 -19.21
C THR A 519 10.32 2.27 -18.42
N SER A 520 11.21 3.25 -18.56
CA SER A 520 11.02 4.58 -17.96
C SER A 520 10.05 5.43 -18.80
N PRO A 521 9.60 6.61 -18.32
CA PRO A 521 8.79 7.54 -19.12
C PRO A 521 9.44 7.99 -20.44
N GLU A 522 10.76 7.89 -20.54
CA GLU A 522 11.54 8.32 -21.71
C GLU A 522 11.93 7.16 -22.64
N THR A 523 11.73 5.91 -22.18
CA THR A 523 12.12 4.72 -22.93
C THR A 523 11.09 4.43 -24.02
N LYS A 524 11.51 4.48 -25.29
CA LYS A 524 10.65 4.15 -26.45
C LYS A 524 11.13 2.94 -27.24
N LYS A 525 12.39 2.53 -27.05
CA LYS A 525 13.00 1.39 -27.73
C LYS A 525 13.80 0.55 -26.75
N VAL A 526 13.83 -0.75 -27.00
CA VAL A 526 14.72 -1.68 -26.31
C VAL A 526 15.53 -2.43 -27.34
N THR A 527 16.84 -2.52 -27.13
CA THR A 527 17.70 -3.42 -27.90
C THR A 527 17.94 -4.69 -27.10
N LEU A 528 17.55 -5.83 -27.65
CA LEU A 528 17.74 -7.16 -27.10
C LEU A 528 19.08 -7.72 -27.54
N TYR A 529 19.83 -8.33 -26.62
CA TYR A 529 21.17 -8.86 -26.87
C TYR A 529 21.32 -10.31 -26.39
N PRO A 530 21.16 -11.28 -27.31
CA PRO A 530 21.73 -12.62 -27.18
C PRO A 530 23.24 -12.54 -27.47
N THR A 531 24.01 -12.12 -26.46
CA THR A 531 25.44 -11.82 -26.57
C THR A 531 26.23 -12.48 -25.44
N MET A 532 27.56 -12.46 -25.56
CA MET A 532 28.47 -12.75 -24.47
C MET A 532 29.68 -11.83 -24.51
N ASN A 533 30.32 -11.64 -23.35
CA ASN A 533 31.63 -11.02 -23.21
C ASN A 533 32.64 -12.03 -22.64
N ALA A 534 32.73 -13.16 -23.35
CA ALA A 534 33.45 -14.37 -22.95
C ALA A 534 33.97 -15.09 -24.20
N ARG A 535 34.77 -16.15 -24.00
CA ARG A 535 35.24 -17.05 -25.08
C ARG A 535 34.50 -18.37 -25.03
N GLY A 536 34.53 -19.13 -26.12
CA GLY A 536 33.84 -20.41 -26.26
C GLY A 536 32.66 -20.33 -27.22
N THR A 537 31.70 -21.25 -27.09
CA THR A 537 30.51 -21.29 -27.95
C THR A 537 29.22 -21.16 -27.15
N VAL A 538 28.32 -20.32 -27.63
CA VAL A 538 26.96 -20.19 -27.10
C VAL A 538 25.93 -20.37 -28.23
N TYR A 539 24.86 -21.06 -27.91
CA TYR A 539 23.69 -21.25 -28.75
C TYR A 539 22.52 -20.53 -28.09
N HIS A 540 21.76 -19.76 -28.84
CA HIS A 540 20.54 -19.10 -28.39
C HIS A 540 19.34 -19.54 -29.22
N ASP A 541 18.21 -19.75 -28.56
CA ASP A 541 16.97 -20.11 -29.23
C ASP A 541 15.72 -19.67 -28.45
N GLY A 542 14.58 -19.50 -29.12
CA GLY A 542 13.28 -19.22 -28.54
C GLY A 542 13.22 -17.92 -27.73
N VAL A 543 13.41 -16.78 -28.38
CA VAL A 543 13.33 -15.46 -27.74
C VAL A 543 11.87 -15.04 -27.48
N VAL A 544 11.54 -14.72 -26.24
CA VAL A 544 10.26 -14.11 -25.85
C VAL A 544 10.53 -12.71 -25.35
N PHE A 545 10.01 -11.69 -26.04
CA PHE A 545 9.97 -10.31 -25.58
C PHE A 545 8.53 -9.78 -25.70
N MET A 546 7.76 -9.89 -24.62
CA MET A 546 6.32 -9.59 -24.62
C MET A 546 5.97 -8.55 -23.57
N ARG A 547 4.99 -7.69 -23.89
CA ARG A 547 4.33 -6.84 -22.88
C ARG A 547 3.77 -7.75 -21.80
N ALA A 548 4.06 -7.44 -20.55
CA ALA A 548 3.61 -8.20 -19.39
C ALA A 548 2.83 -7.28 -18.44
N GLU A 549 1.75 -7.81 -17.87
CA GLU A 549 0.91 -7.08 -16.94
C GLU A 549 0.54 -7.97 -15.75
N THR A 550 0.34 -7.36 -14.58
CA THR A 550 -0.04 -8.11 -13.37
C THR A 550 -1.48 -7.81 -12.99
N ALA A 551 -2.31 -8.84 -12.93
CA ALA A 551 -3.65 -8.76 -12.38
C ALA A 551 -3.62 -9.06 -10.87
N ALA A 552 -4.37 -8.28 -10.09
CA ALA A 552 -4.51 -8.46 -8.65
C ALA A 552 -5.52 -9.57 -8.36
N LEU A 553 -5.13 -10.52 -7.51
CA LEU A 553 -6.02 -11.58 -7.03
C LEU A 553 -6.96 -11.00 -5.96
N GLY A 554 -8.26 -11.06 -6.20
CA GLY A 554 -9.31 -10.74 -5.23
C GLY A 554 -9.52 -11.86 -4.22
N GLU A 555 -10.64 -11.78 -3.50
CA GLU A 555 -10.98 -12.78 -2.47
C GLU A 555 -11.51 -14.08 -3.08
N VAL A 556 -11.23 -15.20 -2.41
CA VAL A 556 -11.82 -16.49 -2.79
C VAL A 556 -13.32 -16.50 -2.51
N GLU A 557 -14.10 -16.74 -3.55
CA GLU A 557 -15.55 -16.91 -3.55
C GLU A 557 -15.92 -18.39 -3.64
N GLU A 558 -17.01 -18.79 -2.99
CA GLU A 558 -17.53 -20.17 -3.03
C GLU A 558 -18.87 -20.23 -3.77
N GLN A 559 -19.12 -21.34 -4.46
CA GLN A 559 -20.39 -21.59 -5.14
C GLN A 559 -21.50 -21.76 -4.10
N GLU A 560 -22.52 -20.89 -4.16
CA GLU A 560 -23.61 -20.87 -3.17
C GLU A 560 -24.50 -22.13 -3.18
N ALA A 561 -24.54 -22.89 -4.28
CA ALA A 561 -25.51 -23.96 -4.47
C ALA A 561 -24.96 -25.37 -4.14
N ALA A 562 -24.93 -25.70 -2.84
CA ALA A 562 -25.06 -27.09 -2.35
C ALA A 562 -25.56 -27.21 -0.88
N ASN A 563 -25.92 -26.13 -0.18
CA ASN A 563 -26.42 -26.24 1.19
C ASN A 563 -27.60 -25.29 1.47
N PRO A 564 -28.81 -25.81 1.77
CA PRO A 564 -29.92 -25.01 2.26
C PRO A 564 -29.69 -24.67 3.75
N SER A 565 -29.20 -23.45 4.03
CA SER A 565 -29.07 -22.80 5.35
C SER A 565 -27.84 -23.15 6.22
N PRO A 566 -27.27 -22.19 7.00
CA PRO A 566 -27.52 -20.75 7.05
C PRO A 566 -26.53 -19.95 6.18
N SER A 567 -26.86 -18.69 5.89
CA SER A 567 -25.96 -17.68 5.30
C SER A 567 -24.61 -17.55 6.03
N LEU A 568 -24.53 -18.02 7.29
CA LEU A 568 -23.36 -18.03 8.15
C LEU A 568 -22.88 -19.47 8.42
N ARG A 569 -21.63 -19.76 8.06
CA ARG A 569 -20.89 -20.98 8.42
C ARG A 569 -19.97 -20.70 9.60
N VAL A 570 -19.97 -21.61 10.58
CA VAL A 570 -19.11 -21.55 11.76
C VAL A 570 -18.34 -22.86 11.89
N TRP A 571 -17.04 -22.79 12.16
CA TRP A 571 -16.19 -23.94 12.44
C TRP A 571 -15.07 -23.56 13.42
N THR A 572 -14.32 -24.56 13.89
CA THR A 572 -13.16 -24.37 14.76
C THR A 572 -11.88 -24.67 14.01
N GLU A 573 -10.83 -23.92 14.30
CA GLU A 573 -9.47 -24.20 13.84
C GLU A 573 -8.53 -24.34 15.02
N ASP A 574 -7.38 -24.96 14.77
CA ASP A 574 -6.27 -24.92 15.71
C ASP A 574 -5.82 -23.45 15.89
N PRO A 575 -5.69 -22.93 17.13
CA PRO A 575 -5.27 -21.55 17.37
C PRO A 575 -3.91 -21.17 16.78
N LEU A 576 -3.06 -22.16 16.46
CA LEU A 576 -1.77 -21.93 15.77
C LEU A 576 -1.94 -21.74 14.25
N VAL A 577 -3.10 -22.11 13.69
CA VAL A 577 -3.39 -21.98 12.26
C VAL A 577 -3.99 -20.62 11.97
N LYS A 578 -3.26 -19.83 11.18
CA LYS A 578 -3.75 -18.55 10.64
C LYS A 578 -4.89 -18.77 9.65
N VAL A 579 -5.98 -18.02 9.85
CA VAL A 579 -7.17 -18.08 8.99
C VAL A 579 -7.28 -16.79 8.20
N PHE A 580 -7.16 -16.91 6.88
CA PHE A 580 -7.19 -15.81 5.92
C PHE A 580 -8.62 -15.61 5.38
N HIS A 581 -8.93 -14.43 4.85
CA HIS A 581 -10.20 -14.19 4.12
C HIS A 581 -10.42 -15.21 2.99
N ASP A 582 -9.33 -15.66 2.36
CA ASP A 582 -9.35 -16.67 1.29
C ASP A 582 -9.56 -18.09 1.77
N THR A 583 -9.73 -18.31 3.06
CA THR A 583 -9.87 -19.65 3.63
C THR A 583 -11.34 -20.07 3.56
N PRO A 584 -11.74 -20.93 2.60
CA PRO A 584 -13.10 -21.46 2.60
C PRO A 584 -13.31 -22.37 3.81
N PRO A 585 -14.55 -22.57 4.27
CA PRO A 585 -14.89 -23.55 5.28
C PRO A 585 -14.44 -24.94 4.80
N PRO A 586 -14.14 -25.85 5.73
CA PRO A 586 -13.86 -27.23 5.38
C PRO A 586 -15.05 -27.86 4.65
N ALA A 587 -14.79 -28.71 3.65
CA ALA A 587 -15.80 -29.37 2.83
C ALA A 587 -16.80 -30.22 3.66
N THR A 588 -16.28 -30.97 4.64
CA THR A 588 -16.93 -31.94 5.55
C THR A 588 -17.78 -33.05 4.90
N PRO A 589 -17.75 -34.31 5.42
CA PRO A 589 -17.51 -34.64 6.84
C PRO A 589 -16.58 -35.85 7.10
N ASN A 590 -15.25 -35.66 7.18
CA ASN A 590 -14.32 -36.60 7.87
C ASN A 590 -13.71 -36.05 9.17
N ARG A 591 -14.14 -34.85 9.58
CA ARG A 591 -14.36 -34.49 10.99
C ARG A 591 -15.84 -34.19 11.17
N ALA A 592 -16.67 -35.19 10.87
CA ALA A 592 -18.08 -35.19 11.23
C ALA A 592 -18.19 -35.09 12.76
N ARG A 593 -18.11 -33.86 13.27
CA ARG A 593 -18.76 -33.34 14.47
C ARG A 593 -18.27 -31.89 14.62
N LYS A 594 -19.08 -30.84 14.60
CA LYS A 594 -20.48 -30.63 14.24
C LYS A 594 -20.68 -29.12 14.04
N GLN A 595 -21.78 -28.70 13.42
CA GLN A 595 -22.43 -27.40 13.65
C GLN A 595 -22.94 -27.24 15.12
N ALA A 596 -22.33 -27.97 16.08
CA ALA A 596 -22.77 -28.29 17.45
C ALA A 596 -21.78 -29.22 18.24
N ALA A 597 -20.52 -29.43 17.81
CA ALA A 597 -19.61 -30.38 18.48
C ALA A 597 -19.21 -29.85 19.84
N PRO A 598 -19.22 -30.64 20.92
CA PRO A 598 -18.43 -30.29 22.07
C PRO A 598 -16.99 -30.25 21.60
N VAL A 599 -16.40 -29.07 21.67
CA VAL A 599 -14.96 -28.91 21.61
C VAL A 599 -14.44 -29.23 23.00
N ALA A 600 -13.48 -30.15 23.09
CA ALA A 600 -12.80 -30.43 24.33
C ALA A 600 -11.59 -29.51 24.43
N LEU A 601 -11.54 -28.72 25.51
CA LEU A 601 -10.38 -27.92 25.89
C LEU A 601 -9.79 -28.53 27.16
N PHE A 602 -8.47 -28.61 27.22
CA PHE A 602 -7.74 -29.13 28.37
C PHE A 602 -6.70 -28.10 28.76
N ALA A 603 -6.81 -27.53 29.95
CA ALA A 603 -5.84 -26.60 30.51
C ALA A 603 -5.32 -27.18 31.84
N ALA A 604 -4.03 -27.08 32.12
CA ALA A 604 -3.54 -27.38 33.46
C ALA A 604 -3.93 -26.27 34.45
N ARG A 605 -3.71 -26.53 35.75
CA ARG A 605 -3.97 -25.53 36.79
C ARG A 605 -3.04 -24.33 36.57
N ASN A 606 -3.62 -23.12 36.51
CA ASN A 606 -2.95 -21.85 36.23
C ASN A 606 -2.47 -21.65 34.78
N GLU A 607 -2.99 -22.43 33.82
CA GLU A 607 -2.79 -22.18 32.40
C GLU A 607 -4.05 -21.56 31.76
N GLU A 608 -3.84 -20.84 30.67
CA GLU A 608 -4.89 -20.31 29.81
C GLU A 608 -4.88 -21.07 28.48
N GLU A 609 -6.06 -21.38 27.96
CA GLU A 609 -6.21 -22.08 26.68
C GLU A 609 -7.11 -21.30 25.74
N CYS A 610 -6.77 -21.33 24.45
CA CYS A 610 -7.47 -20.58 23.41
C CYS A 610 -8.36 -21.50 22.57
N LEU A 611 -9.58 -21.04 22.28
CA LEU A 611 -10.45 -21.64 21.28
C LEU A 611 -10.60 -20.68 20.11
N GLN A 612 -10.13 -21.07 18.94
CA GLN A 612 -10.34 -20.30 17.72
C GLN A 612 -11.65 -20.70 17.03
N LEU A 613 -12.57 -19.74 16.93
CA LEU A 613 -13.82 -19.86 16.18
C LEU A 613 -13.72 -19.08 14.87
N CYS A 614 -14.04 -19.74 13.78
CA CYS A 614 -14.01 -19.17 12.43
C CYS A 614 -15.43 -19.02 11.92
N LEU A 615 -15.71 -17.86 11.32
CA LEU A 615 -17.03 -17.50 10.83
C LEU A 615 -16.90 -17.01 9.38
N ARG A 616 -17.78 -17.48 8.49
CA ARG A 616 -17.82 -17.02 7.10
C ARG A 616 -19.26 -16.88 6.66
N SER A 617 -19.57 -15.75 6.03
CA SER A 617 -20.90 -15.47 5.52
C SER A 617 -20.82 -15.02 4.06
N THR A 618 -21.77 -15.45 3.23
CA THR A 618 -21.87 -14.98 1.84
C THR A 618 -22.62 -13.64 1.74
N GLN A 619 -23.16 -13.15 2.86
CA GLN A 619 -23.92 -11.90 2.94
C GLN A 619 -23.46 -11.06 4.12
N ALA A 620 -23.49 -9.73 3.98
CA ALA A 620 -23.23 -8.82 5.09
C ALA A 620 -24.22 -9.13 6.24
N THR A 621 -23.69 -9.64 7.35
CA THR A 621 -24.48 -10.17 8.46
C THR A 621 -23.90 -9.69 9.78
N ARG A 622 -24.78 -9.34 10.73
CA ARG A 622 -24.40 -9.04 12.11
C ARG A 622 -24.34 -10.33 12.91
N VAL A 623 -23.25 -10.55 13.65
CA VAL A 623 -23.06 -11.76 14.48
C VAL A 623 -22.92 -11.36 15.94
N ARG A 624 -23.58 -12.12 16.82
CA ARG A 624 -23.40 -12.03 18.27
C ARG A 624 -22.83 -13.34 18.80
N LEU A 625 -21.74 -13.24 19.57
CA LEU A 625 -21.18 -14.38 20.30
C LEU A 625 -21.55 -14.25 21.78
N LEU A 626 -22.09 -15.33 22.35
CA LEU A 626 -22.39 -15.46 23.77
C LEU A 626 -21.58 -16.61 24.32
N VAL A 627 -20.83 -16.36 25.39
CA VAL A 627 -19.98 -17.37 26.03
C VAL A 627 -20.26 -17.37 27.52
N ASP A 628 -20.88 -18.44 28.00
CA ASP A 628 -21.09 -18.65 29.42
C ASP A 628 -19.82 -19.17 30.09
N ALA A 629 -19.64 -18.83 31.37
CA ALA A 629 -18.48 -19.31 32.11
C ALA A 629 -18.54 -20.84 32.28
N PRO A 630 -17.44 -21.58 32.00
CA PRO A 630 -17.40 -23.02 32.16
C PRO A 630 -17.70 -23.43 33.60
N GLN A 631 -18.51 -24.49 33.76
CA GLN A 631 -18.92 -25.00 35.07
C GLN A 631 -18.72 -26.51 35.15
N ARG A 632 -18.24 -26.99 36.29
CA ARG A 632 -18.15 -28.42 36.61
C ARG A 632 -18.36 -28.65 38.10
N ASN A 633 -19.29 -29.53 38.46
CA ASN A 633 -19.57 -29.93 39.85
C ASN A 633 -19.77 -28.75 40.82
N GLY A 634 -20.44 -27.67 40.39
CA GLY A 634 -20.69 -26.47 41.21
C GLY A 634 -19.52 -25.48 41.25
N ALA A 635 -18.33 -25.83 40.76
CA ALA A 635 -17.24 -24.88 40.53
C ALA A 635 -17.42 -24.16 39.19
N LYS A 636 -17.16 -22.86 39.17
CA LYS A 636 -17.29 -21.98 38.00
C LYS A 636 -15.95 -21.32 37.72
N LEU A 637 -15.47 -21.42 36.48
CA LEU A 637 -14.32 -20.64 36.01
C LEU A 637 -14.76 -19.20 35.69
N PRO A 638 -13.82 -18.24 35.58
CA PRO A 638 -14.12 -16.93 35.00
C PRO A 638 -14.76 -17.06 33.62
N ALA A 639 -15.56 -16.07 33.23
CA ALA A 639 -16.09 -16.01 31.86
C ALA A 639 -14.91 -15.86 30.87
N PRO A 640 -14.91 -16.57 29.73
CA PRO A 640 -13.85 -16.44 28.74
C PRO A 640 -13.77 -15.02 28.19
N ARG A 641 -12.54 -14.56 27.93
CA ARG A 641 -12.32 -13.33 27.18
C ARG A 641 -12.65 -13.60 25.71
N VAL A 642 -13.51 -12.76 25.14
CA VAL A 642 -13.87 -12.84 23.72
C VAL A 642 -13.14 -11.75 22.95
N GLU A 643 -12.37 -12.17 21.96
CA GLU A 643 -11.57 -11.28 21.11
C GLU A 643 -11.76 -11.63 19.64
N GLN A 644 -11.70 -10.61 18.80
CA GLN A 644 -11.66 -10.78 17.36
C GLN A 644 -10.21 -10.61 16.88
N VAL A 645 -9.76 -11.54 16.02
CA VAL A 645 -8.49 -11.42 15.31
C VAL A 645 -8.59 -10.29 14.29
N GLY A 646 -7.74 -9.28 14.44
CA GLY A 646 -7.60 -8.20 13.47
C GLY A 646 -6.88 -8.65 12.20
N TYR A 647 -7.08 -7.89 11.12
CA TYR A 647 -6.39 -8.10 9.85
C TYR A 647 -5.67 -6.82 9.45
N VAL A 648 -4.46 -6.98 8.92
CA VAL A 648 -3.63 -5.88 8.40
C VAL A 648 -3.42 -6.07 6.91
N PRO A 649 -3.61 -5.03 6.07
CA PRO A 649 -3.34 -5.14 4.66
C PRO A 649 -1.83 -5.16 4.42
N VAL A 650 -1.31 -6.22 3.80
CA VAL A 650 0.07 -6.31 3.34
C VAL A 650 0.12 -5.94 1.87
N LEU A 651 0.77 -4.82 1.57
CA LEU A 651 0.74 -4.20 0.24
C LEU A 651 1.96 -4.57 -0.60
N GLN A 652 2.99 -5.06 0.06
CA GLN A 652 4.20 -5.56 -0.56
C GLN A 652 4.76 -6.70 0.32
N PRO A 653 5.04 -7.88 -0.25
CA PRO A 653 5.72 -8.96 0.45
C PRO A 653 7.04 -8.47 1.05
N SER A 654 7.22 -8.71 2.36
CA SER A 654 8.24 -8.06 3.18
C SER A 654 9.67 -8.35 2.73
N ASN A 655 10.49 -7.30 2.69
CA ASN A 655 11.95 -7.34 2.79
C ASN A 655 12.38 -6.34 3.87
N PHE A 656 13.54 -6.56 4.49
CA PHE A 656 14.25 -5.45 5.11
C PHE A 656 14.83 -4.59 3.97
N SER A 657 14.29 -3.40 3.79
CA SER A 657 14.76 -2.41 2.82
C SER A 657 15.19 -1.15 3.54
N LEU A 658 16.33 -0.58 3.13
CA LEU A 658 16.63 0.81 3.43
C LEU A 658 15.75 1.67 2.52
N SER A 659 15.18 2.73 3.08
CA SER A 659 14.42 3.72 2.34
C SER A 659 15.08 5.07 2.52
N ASP A 660 15.33 5.74 1.40
CA ASP A 660 15.74 7.14 1.28
C ASP A 660 14.54 8.09 1.13
N ALA A 661 13.32 7.56 1.31
CA ALA A 661 12.11 8.35 1.25
C ALA A 661 12.14 9.45 2.31
N GLN A 662 11.83 10.66 1.87
CA GLN A 662 11.74 11.83 2.74
C GLN A 662 10.64 11.64 3.80
N PRO A 663 10.70 12.34 4.96
CA PRO A 663 9.73 12.18 6.04
C PRO A 663 8.26 12.41 5.66
N TRP A 664 8.01 13.18 4.60
CA TRP A 664 6.68 13.49 4.04
C TRP A 664 6.28 12.59 2.86
N ALA A 665 7.12 11.63 2.48
CA ALA A 665 6.81 10.66 1.43
C ALA A 665 6.43 9.32 2.06
N ARG A 666 5.50 8.61 1.41
CA ARG A 666 5.16 7.26 1.84
C ARG A 666 6.36 6.35 1.65
N ARG A 667 6.70 5.61 2.71
CA ARG A 667 7.78 4.62 2.65
C ARG A 667 7.29 3.38 1.90
N VAL A 668 7.72 3.26 0.66
CA VAL A 668 7.48 2.08 -0.19
C VAL A 668 8.84 1.50 -0.57
N SER A 669 8.99 0.18 -0.50
CA SER A 669 10.22 -0.48 -0.92
C SER A 669 10.24 -0.58 -2.45
N ASN A 670 11.27 -0.04 -3.09
CA ASN A 670 11.49 -0.23 -4.52
C ASN A 670 12.27 -1.53 -4.83
N ALA A 671 12.70 -2.26 -3.80
CA ALA A 671 13.47 -3.50 -3.97
C ALA A 671 12.55 -4.68 -4.37
N PRO A 672 13.00 -5.56 -5.27
CA PRO A 672 12.32 -6.83 -5.54
C PRO A 672 12.18 -7.64 -4.26
N SER A 673 10.98 -8.16 -3.97
CA SER A 673 10.81 -9.04 -2.81
C SER A 673 11.69 -10.29 -2.97
N ILE A 674 12.47 -10.60 -1.94
CA ILE A 674 13.31 -11.81 -1.87
C ILE A 674 12.67 -12.90 -0.99
N THR A 675 11.50 -12.61 -0.41
CA THR A 675 10.75 -13.56 0.40
C THR A 675 9.49 -14.00 -0.34
N ASP A 676 8.99 -15.16 0.02
CA ASP A 676 7.64 -15.61 -0.31
C ASP A 676 6.59 -14.98 0.65
N GLY A 677 6.73 -13.68 0.96
CA GLY A 677 5.80 -12.95 1.82
C GLY A 677 4.37 -12.92 1.26
N TRP A 678 3.39 -12.74 2.15
CA TRP A 678 1.97 -12.66 1.80
C TRP A 678 1.60 -11.28 1.24
N LEU A 679 0.73 -11.24 0.23
CA LEU A 679 0.12 -10.01 -0.28
C LEU A 679 -1.38 -10.04 0.04
N GLY A 680 -1.95 -8.92 0.49
CA GLY A 680 -3.35 -8.82 0.92
C GLY A 680 -3.52 -8.91 2.43
N TRP A 681 -4.72 -9.24 2.89
CA TRP A 681 -5.06 -9.25 4.32
C TRP A 681 -4.34 -10.35 5.08
N TRP A 682 -3.59 -9.95 6.11
CA TRP A 682 -2.85 -10.84 7.00
C TRP A 682 -3.47 -10.84 8.40
N PRO A 683 -3.79 -12.00 8.99
CA PRO A 683 -4.30 -12.07 10.35
C PRO A 683 -3.19 -11.72 11.35
N ALA A 684 -3.45 -10.70 12.16
CA ALA A 684 -2.53 -10.14 13.14
C ALA A 684 -3.03 -10.46 14.55
N SER A 685 -2.36 -11.41 15.22
CA SER A 685 -2.75 -11.90 16.55
C SER A 685 -2.43 -10.92 17.69
N ASP A 686 -1.67 -9.87 17.42
CA ASP A 686 -1.41 -8.71 18.28
C ASP A 686 -2.53 -7.66 18.22
N LEU A 687 -3.37 -7.68 17.19
CA LEU A 687 -4.58 -6.86 17.07
C LEU A 687 -5.83 -7.61 17.56
N LEU A 688 -5.86 -7.94 18.85
CA LEU A 688 -7.04 -8.53 19.48
C LEU A 688 -8.04 -7.42 19.84
N ILE A 689 -9.18 -7.40 19.14
CA ILE A 689 -10.24 -6.41 19.37
C ILE A 689 -11.22 -6.98 20.40
N ARG A 690 -11.41 -6.27 21.53
CA ARG A 690 -12.39 -6.68 22.56
C ARG A 690 -13.81 -6.55 22.00
N VAL A 691 -14.54 -7.67 22.03
CA VAL A 691 -15.96 -7.70 21.67
C VAL A 691 -16.78 -7.09 22.83
N GLY A 692 -16.87 -5.77 22.89
CA GLY A 692 -17.59 -5.06 23.96
C GLY A 692 -17.64 -3.54 23.87
N SER A 693 -16.88 -2.91 22.96
CA SER A 693 -16.85 -1.45 22.77
C SER A 693 -17.79 -0.93 21.66
N ILE A 694 -18.53 -1.79 20.97
CA ILE A 694 -19.55 -1.39 20.00
C ILE A 694 -20.90 -1.24 20.73
N LEU A 695 -21.09 -0.15 21.46
CA LEU A 695 -22.39 0.22 22.02
C LEU A 695 -23.20 1.04 21.00
N GLY A 696 -24.19 0.39 20.40
CA GLY A 696 -25.28 0.97 19.61
C GLY A 696 -26.41 -0.08 19.48
N PRO A 697 -27.69 0.31 19.55
CA PRO A 697 -28.75 -0.52 20.14
C PRO A 697 -29.28 -1.63 19.22
N PHE A 698 -29.87 -2.67 19.86
CA PHE A 698 -30.68 -3.77 19.28
C PHE A 698 -29.89 -4.90 18.58
N ALA A 699 -30.13 -6.22 18.74
CA ALA A 699 -31.08 -7.03 19.51
C ALA A 699 -30.53 -8.49 19.66
N HIS A 700 -31.33 -9.36 20.27
CA HIS A 700 -31.00 -10.66 20.87
C HIS A 700 -30.86 -11.86 19.91
N LEU A 701 -30.05 -12.86 20.30
CA LEU A 701 -30.16 -14.28 19.90
C LEU A 701 -29.86 -15.20 21.09
N ARG A 702 -30.72 -16.21 21.29
CA ARG A 702 -30.73 -17.21 22.36
C ARG A 702 -30.21 -18.53 21.76
N PHE A 703 -29.29 -19.22 22.42
CA PHE A 703 -29.06 -20.65 22.18
C PHE A 703 -29.63 -21.41 23.38
N GLU A 704 -30.79 -22.07 23.19
CA GLU A 704 -31.38 -22.92 24.22
C GLU A 704 -30.85 -24.36 24.12
N SER A 705 -30.15 -24.73 25.19
CA SER A 705 -29.97 -26.01 25.90
C SER A 705 -29.98 -27.36 25.16
N ALA A 706 -29.03 -28.24 25.52
CA ALA A 706 -29.33 -29.39 26.39
C ALA A 706 -28.05 -30.10 26.92
N SER A 707 -27.97 -30.17 28.25
CA SER A 707 -27.31 -31.15 29.14
C SER A 707 -25.84 -31.59 28.94
N VAL A 708 -25.05 -31.24 29.98
CA VAL A 708 -23.90 -31.89 30.64
C VAL A 708 -23.24 -33.09 29.96
#